data_AF-A0A4Q9M697-F1
#
_entry.id   AF-A0A4Q9M697-F1
#
_cell.length_a   1.000
_cell.length_b   1.000
_cell.length_c   1.000
_cell.angle_alpha   90.00
_cell.angle_beta   90.00
_cell.angle_gamma   90.00
#
_symmetry.space_group_name_H-M   'P 1'
#
loop_
_entity.id
_entity.type
_entity.pdbx_description
1 polymer ?
#
loop_
_entity_poly.entity_id
_entity_poly.type
_entity_poly.pdbx_seq_one_letter_code
_entity_poly.pdbx_strand_id
1 'polypeptide(L)'
;AELRAHRKQVKRDVKFRFFPAAFTHTIGQIQADGPIRPLARKVEAINRDVRARPGVGPPVACSRNQIYNDLSHHTRLSAGQHIAQRGILTGTAAGAYAHTWQSESIASKSYGQVSSILPHSALATQIRNVKKSYLRFENVFTIHINRLDPSLHNGRAFFDHVVEPVLSACSHSDVCAAIKQSTVVLRHDVFPKLYIWTSTPITILMEEIWLRYVRPVMEKRRAAGVRQAPSSRSRSTPSIARLGMVPEPQWIEILAILERSFNFCHTGNAICLSQKLMQQTFTNRALLDGYMPLLAGALKLNSADGAIPIAPLDLWPTTEDGQPLVASKTSQVYTYGESHWSRYYAQFRIKHRIAVATATIHDSEERMDLAISVLGDIVVQAYQEDVVEMVRRAVKAVRDDAKLRPNDYAPGWVETRRTSFRQWHKRKNPLDYGDDYDTISLLSRAIAIRDDARIDPLPQAPEKSISVMEFAHRLYNIGTAQRRQSVVAPVWREGATWHTLHVTLAHGSALLGQEFSDAEKAKRLTKAIADAVLANHVHFFPNKSGDRSSVPSLSSWTYLGNPPNAAHLATSRLDSVGTHLKRKRTQAIRELVENDITAKWNILECTIESYKRYMTRTRLPEDWSWNGDQSLEGNEEVYRVYQWAATRLANPQRDWCTRLAMHLAFLLSKITPYVFSPDVTKENDFPDVKRILKEMEQLKQNSPSESSISIIRKLPWIKKERNGAHDRALYFTQAAVVIMSWIDPDSPVRKQIENVNRKRELIAQWNKKHGLGCVTMIKLGVLYGAGRGVLSSPKTGQNYFARSVDDLMQWEQQVTGALGRSVDGAYKLVLTVFGTAIANRLIESGEMPSISLPRNAPSTSRLGSALQAGRRTSTAIDDSDNEGGHPPQRRRY
;
A
#
# COMPACT_ATOMS: atom_id res chain seq x y z
N ALA A 1 -15.76 -19.29 -42.93
CA ALA A 1 -15.46 -18.70 -41.61
C ALA A 1 -15.71 -19.68 -40.45
N GLU A 2 -16.78 -20.48 -40.50
CA GLU A 2 -17.09 -21.53 -39.51
C GLU A 2 -16.05 -22.63 -39.40
N LEU A 3 -15.45 -23.09 -40.51
CA LEU A 3 -14.29 -24.00 -40.49
C LEU A 3 -13.05 -23.40 -39.80
N ARG A 4 -12.88 -22.06 -39.81
CA ARG A 4 -11.81 -21.36 -39.07
C ARG A 4 -12.18 -21.17 -37.59
N ALA A 5 -13.46 -21.02 -37.25
CA ALA A 5 -13.95 -21.00 -35.87
C ALA A 5 -13.86 -22.39 -35.22
N HIS A 6 -14.23 -23.44 -35.96
CA HIS A 6 -14.10 -24.83 -35.52
C HIS A 6 -12.61 -25.24 -35.38
N ARG A 7 -11.74 -24.83 -36.33
CA ARG A 7 -10.28 -24.99 -36.19
C ARG A 7 -9.66 -24.15 -35.06
N LYS A 8 -10.24 -23.01 -34.66
CA LYS A 8 -9.83 -22.23 -33.47
C LYS A 8 -10.35 -22.81 -32.15
N GLN A 9 -11.47 -23.51 -32.16
CA GLN A 9 -12.07 -24.13 -30.99
C GLN A 9 -11.43 -25.50 -30.68
N VAL A 10 -10.96 -26.22 -31.69
CA VAL A 10 -10.28 -27.52 -31.57
C VAL A 10 -8.76 -27.39 -31.26
N LYS A 11 -8.19 -26.18 -31.26
CA LYS A 11 -6.76 -25.89 -30.97
C LYS A 11 -6.52 -25.08 -29.69
N ARG A 12 -7.37 -25.16 -28.68
CA ARG A 12 -6.95 -24.79 -27.32
C ARG A 12 -6.44 -26.04 -26.63
N ASP A 13 -5.20 -26.41 -26.91
CA ASP A 13 -4.50 -27.38 -26.06
C ASP A 13 -4.56 -26.86 -24.64
N VAL A 14 -5.25 -27.60 -23.77
CA VAL A 14 -5.34 -27.26 -22.34
C VAL A 14 -3.90 -27.24 -21.83
N LYS A 15 -3.46 -26.11 -21.30
CA LYS A 15 -2.09 -25.99 -20.79
C LYS A 15 -1.96 -26.83 -19.53
N PHE A 16 -1.24 -27.94 -19.65
CA PHE A 16 -0.88 -28.78 -18.51
C PHE A 16 0.37 -28.23 -17.83
N ARG A 17 0.38 -28.29 -16.51
CA ARG A 17 1.52 -28.01 -15.63
C ARG A 17 1.89 -29.31 -14.95
N PHE A 18 3.12 -29.76 -15.18
CA PHE A 18 3.68 -30.92 -14.52
C PHE A 18 4.49 -30.48 -13.30
N PHE A 19 4.29 -31.17 -12.18
CA PHE A 19 4.98 -30.96 -10.92
C PHE A 19 5.72 -32.24 -10.56
N PRO A 20 7.06 -32.30 -10.74
CA PRO A 20 7.83 -33.50 -10.46
C PRO A 20 7.72 -33.93 -9.00
N ALA A 21 7.63 -35.24 -8.77
CA ALA A 21 7.63 -35.84 -7.44
C ALA A 21 8.99 -36.47 -7.15
N ALA A 22 9.48 -36.34 -5.91
CA ALA A 22 10.67 -37.04 -5.42
C ALA A 22 11.94 -36.81 -6.28
N PHE A 23 12.11 -35.61 -6.84
CA PHE A 23 13.17 -35.23 -7.80
C PHE A 23 13.15 -36.00 -9.14
N THR A 24 12.08 -36.73 -9.44
CA THR A 24 11.95 -37.43 -10.72
C THR A 24 11.48 -36.47 -11.81
N HIS A 25 11.96 -36.65 -13.05
CA HIS A 25 11.55 -35.82 -14.20
C HIS A 25 10.29 -36.34 -14.92
N THR A 26 9.96 -37.62 -14.73
CA THR A 26 8.86 -38.31 -15.44
C THR A 26 7.67 -38.69 -14.56
N ILE A 27 7.82 -38.65 -13.22
CA ILE A 27 6.76 -39.03 -12.29
C ILE A 27 6.37 -37.79 -11.48
N GLY A 28 5.08 -37.49 -11.40
CA GLY A 28 4.66 -36.24 -10.77
C GLY A 28 3.15 -36.04 -10.75
N GLN A 29 2.78 -34.83 -10.36
CA GLN A 29 1.41 -34.35 -10.33
C GLN A 29 1.15 -33.50 -11.57
N ILE A 30 -0.09 -33.47 -12.04
CA ILE A 30 -0.51 -32.65 -13.18
C ILE A 30 -1.61 -31.71 -12.71
N GLN A 31 -1.52 -30.44 -13.09
CA GLN A 31 -2.63 -29.48 -13.02
C GLN A 31 -2.91 -28.91 -14.39
N ALA A 32 -4.18 -28.68 -14.70
CA ALA A 32 -4.61 -28.14 -15.98
C ALA A 32 -5.74 -27.12 -15.78
N ASP A 33 -5.73 -26.06 -16.57
CA ASP A 33 -6.80 -25.05 -16.60
C ASP A 33 -7.90 -25.46 -17.60
N GLY A 34 -8.42 -26.67 -17.42
CA GLY A 34 -9.43 -27.31 -18.28
C GLY A 34 -9.44 -28.83 -18.15
N PRO A 35 -10.40 -29.53 -18.77
CA PRO A 35 -10.51 -30.99 -18.69
C PRO A 35 -9.50 -31.70 -19.58
N ILE A 36 -9.16 -32.95 -19.26
CA ILE A 36 -8.41 -33.81 -20.18
C ILE A 36 -9.23 -34.08 -21.46
N ARG A 37 -8.56 -34.32 -22.58
CA ARG A 37 -9.20 -34.41 -23.91
C ARG A 37 -10.38 -35.40 -23.99
N PRO A 38 -10.30 -36.63 -23.42
CA PRO A 38 -11.45 -37.55 -23.43
C PRO A 38 -12.66 -36.99 -22.65
N LEU A 39 -12.42 -36.35 -21.50
CA LEU A 39 -13.46 -35.74 -20.68
C LEU A 39 -14.07 -34.52 -21.36
N ALA A 40 -13.25 -33.71 -22.05
CA ALA A 40 -13.70 -32.54 -22.80
C ALA A 40 -14.82 -32.89 -23.80
N ARG A 41 -14.66 -33.98 -24.56
CA ARG A 41 -15.65 -34.45 -25.55
C ARG A 41 -16.98 -34.84 -24.90
N LYS A 42 -16.94 -35.44 -23.71
CA LYS A 42 -18.14 -35.82 -22.96
C LYS A 42 -18.85 -34.59 -22.39
N VAL A 43 -18.10 -33.65 -21.85
CA VAL A 43 -18.63 -32.35 -21.38
C VAL A 43 -19.24 -31.55 -22.53
N GLU A 44 -18.66 -31.60 -23.73
CA GLU A 44 -19.24 -30.99 -24.92
C GLU A 44 -20.57 -31.63 -25.33
N ALA A 45 -20.68 -32.96 -25.24
CA ALA A 45 -21.93 -33.67 -25.49
C ALA A 45 -23.03 -33.24 -24.51
N ILE A 46 -22.74 -33.24 -23.20
CA ILE A 46 -23.66 -32.75 -22.17
C ILE A 46 -24.10 -31.31 -22.46
N ASN A 47 -23.15 -30.44 -22.84
CA ASN A 47 -23.43 -29.05 -23.19
C ASN A 47 -24.24 -28.84 -24.48
N ARG A 48 -24.45 -29.88 -25.31
CA ARG A 48 -25.42 -29.81 -26.41
C ARG A 48 -26.83 -30.08 -25.91
N ASP A 49 -26.97 -30.99 -24.97
CA ASP A 49 -28.27 -31.47 -24.50
C ASP A 49 -28.92 -30.52 -23.47
N VAL A 50 -28.11 -29.83 -22.66
CA VAL A 50 -28.64 -29.00 -21.53
C VAL A 50 -28.70 -27.50 -21.82
N ARG A 51 -28.38 -27.08 -23.05
CA ARG A 51 -28.20 -25.65 -23.38
C ARG A 51 -29.53 -25.00 -23.77
N ALA A 52 -29.79 -23.82 -23.20
CA ALA A 52 -31.03 -23.08 -23.45
C ALA A 52 -31.28 -22.71 -24.92
N ARG A 53 -30.23 -22.35 -25.66
CA ARG A 53 -30.33 -22.02 -27.09
C ARG A 53 -28.97 -22.04 -27.81
N PRO A 54 -28.94 -22.26 -29.13
CA PRO A 54 -27.75 -22.09 -29.95
C PRO A 54 -27.13 -20.68 -29.76
N GLY A 55 -25.79 -20.60 -29.78
CA GLY A 55 -25.06 -19.33 -29.67
C GLY A 55 -24.77 -18.82 -28.25
N VAL A 56 -25.43 -19.35 -27.20
CA VAL A 56 -25.04 -19.08 -25.81
C VAL A 56 -23.83 -19.95 -25.43
N GLY A 57 -22.92 -19.42 -24.61
CA GLY A 57 -21.73 -20.14 -24.13
C GLY A 57 -22.07 -21.43 -23.36
N PRO A 58 -21.09 -22.30 -23.07
CA PRO A 58 -21.35 -23.59 -22.44
C PRO A 58 -21.96 -23.42 -21.03
N PRO A 59 -23.07 -24.13 -20.72
CA PRO A 59 -23.63 -24.19 -19.37
C PRO A 59 -22.72 -24.86 -18.35
N VAL A 60 -22.02 -25.93 -18.74
CA VAL A 60 -21.09 -26.67 -17.88
C VAL A 60 -19.66 -26.42 -18.37
N ALA A 61 -18.87 -25.73 -17.56
CA ALA A 61 -17.47 -25.45 -17.86
C ALA A 61 -16.56 -26.17 -16.86
N CYS A 62 -15.67 -27.04 -17.34
CA CYS A 62 -14.60 -27.56 -16.49
C CYS A 62 -13.49 -26.52 -16.38
N SER A 63 -13.33 -25.93 -15.21
CA SER A 63 -12.42 -24.79 -14.98
C SER A 63 -11.02 -25.23 -14.55
N ARG A 64 -10.90 -26.36 -13.85
CA ARG A 64 -9.61 -26.94 -13.43
C ARG A 64 -9.66 -28.46 -13.38
N ASN A 65 -8.53 -29.06 -13.67
CA ASN A 65 -8.28 -30.48 -13.48
C ASN A 65 -6.96 -30.69 -12.73
N GLN A 66 -6.91 -31.67 -11.83
CA GLN A 66 -5.68 -32.09 -11.17
C GLN A 66 -5.61 -33.62 -11.05
N ILE A 67 -4.44 -34.18 -11.34
CA ILE A 67 -4.09 -35.58 -11.10
C ILE A 67 -2.91 -35.61 -10.15
N TYR A 68 -3.06 -36.26 -9.01
CA TYR A 68 -2.03 -36.30 -7.98
C TYR A 68 -2.18 -37.51 -7.07
N ASN A 69 -1.12 -37.87 -6.37
CA ASN A 69 -1.19 -38.88 -5.32
C ASN A 69 -1.60 -38.24 -3.98
N ASP A 70 -2.52 -38.87 -3.27
CA ASP A 70 -3.09 -38.37 -2.01
C ASP A 70 -2.14 -38.44 -0.81
N LEU A 71 -0.94 -39.02 -0.96
CA LEU A 71 0.16 -38.91 0.00
C LEU A 71 0.38 -37.45 0.43
N SER A 72 0.18 -36.51 -0.49
CA SER A 72 0.25 -35.07 -0.25
C SER A 72 -0.73 -34.52 0.81
N HIS A 73 -1.77 -35.27 1.17
CA HIS A 73 -2.69 -34.95 2.27
C HIS A 73 -2.22 -35.54 3.60
N HIS A 74 -1.53 -36.69 3.58
CA HIS A 74 -0.98 -37.34 4.77
C HIS A 74 0.25 -36.62 5.35
N THR A 75 0.93 -35.83 4.53
CA THR A 75 2.13 -35.05 4.91
C THR A 75 1.82 -33.62 5.38
N ARG A 76 0.54 -33.27 5.46
CA ARG A 76 0.08 -31.96 5.96
C ARG A 76 -0.10 -32.00 7.47
N LEU A 77 0.31 -30.91 8.15
CA LEU A 77 -0.02 -30.65 9.56
C LEU A 77 -1.41 -30.01 9.71
N SER A 78 -1.88 -29.32 8.67
CA SER A 78 -3.23 -28.70 8.60
C SER A 78 -3.59 -28.45 7.13
N ALA A 79 -4.84 -28.02 6.86
CA ALA A 79 -5.35 -27.76 5.52
C ALA A 79 -4.43 -26.87 4.65
N GLY A 80 -3.67 -25.96 5.27
CA GLY A 80 -2.75 -25.04 4.60
C GLY A 80 -1.26 -25.15 4.97
N GLN A 81 -0.83 -26.16 5.74
CA GLN A 81 0.58 -26.26 6.17
C GLN A 81 1.18 -27.63 5.92
N HIS A 82 2.18 -27.69 5.06
CA HIS A 82 3.03 -28.87 4.84
C HIS A 82 4.37 -28.70 5.57
N ILE A 83 4.89 -29.74 6.23
CA ILE A 83 6.13 -29.65 7.04
C ILE A 83 7.31 -29.13 6.19
N ALA A 84 7.48 -29.69 4.99
CA ALA A 84 8.54 -29.28 4.06
C ALA A 84 8.41 -27.82 3.55
N GLN A 85 7.24 -27.17 3.67
CA GLN A 85 7.02 -25.82 3.15
C GLN A 85 7.38 -24.70 4.14
N ARG A 86 7.57 -25.03 5.43
CA ARG A 86 7.66 -24.01 6.49
C ARG A 86 9.05 -23.40 6.67
N GLY A 87 10.11 -24.05 6.20
CA GLY A 87 11.48 -23.58 6.44
C GLY A 87 11.83 -23.50 7.93
N ILE A 88 11.36 -24.47 8.73
CA ILE A 88 11.44 -24.43 10.21
C ILE A 88 12.89 -24.43 10.67
N LEU A 89 13.76 -25.20 10.01
CA LEU A 89 15.15 -25.32 10.41
C LEU A 89 15.90 -24.00 10.17
N THR A 90 15.73 -23.41 8.98
CA THR A 90 16.27 -22.08 8.63
C THR A 90 15.73 -21.00 9.57
N GLY A 91 14.42 -20.98 9.81
CA GLY A 91 13.80 -20.03 10.73
C GLY A 91 14.31 -20.20 12.16
N THR A 92 14.53 -21.43 12.61
CA THR A 92 15.08 -21.69 13.95
C THR A 92 16.53 -21.22 14.06
N ALA A 93 17.37 -21.55 13.08
CA ALA A 93 18.78 -21.12 13.02
C ALA A 93 18.90 -19.58 13.00
N ALA A 94 18.08 -18.92 12.17
CA ALA A 94 18.00 -17.46 12.11
C ALA A 94 17.42 -16.84 13.40
N GLY A 95 16.77 -17.62 14.26
CA GLY A 95 16.28 -17.19 15.57
C GLY A 95 17.40 -16.72 16.51
N ALA A 96 18.64 -17.14 16.28
CA ALA A 96 19.79 -16.56 16.96
C ALA A 96 19.98 -15.06 16.65
N TYR A 97 19.40 -14.54 15.58
CA TYR A 97 19.43 -13.12 15.23
C TYR A 97 18.21 -12.35 15.76
N ALA A 98 17.35 -13.00 16.56
CA ALA A 98 16.26 -12.33 17.26
C ALA A 98 16.79 -11.19 18.14
N HIS A 99 15.92 -10.25 18.49
CA HIS A 99 16.30 -9.07 19.28
C HIS A 99 15.11 -8.40 19.99
N THR A 100 13.91 -8.96 19.80
CA THR A 100 12.71 -8.54 20.50
C THR A 100 12.28 -9.72 21.35
N TRP A 101 11.62 -9.42 22.47
CA TRP A 101 11.05 -10.45 23.33
C TRP A 101 10.13 -11.41 22.57
N GLN A 102 9.33 -10.88 21.62
CA GLN A 102 8.44 -11.70 20.79
C GLN A 102 9.25 -12.63 19.88
N SER A 103 10.23 -12.11 19.14
CA SER A 103 11.09 -12.92 18.26
C SER A 103 11.91 -13.95 19.05
N GLU A 104 12.36 -13.63 20.26
CA GLU A 104 13.06 -14.57 21.16
C GLU A 104 12.15 -15.68 21.65
N SER A 105 10.92 -15.35 22.05
CA SER A 105 9.92 -16.32 22.45
C SER A 105 9.63 -17.30 21.30
N ILE A 106 9.50 -16.78 20.08
CA ILE A 106 9.35 -17.60 18.87
C ILE A 106 10.59 -18.46 18.64
N ALA A 107 11.80 -17.89 18.72
CA ALA A 107 13.06 -18.62 18.52
C ALA A 107 13.25 -19.74 19.55
N SER A 108 12.92 -19.50 20.82
CA SER A 108 13.00 -20.49 21.90
C SER A 108 12.03 -21.65 21.70
N LYS A 109 10.78 -21.34 21.31
CA LYS A 109 9.78 -22.36 20.97
C LYS A 109 10.21 -23.19 19.76
N SER A 110 10.66 -22.54 18.70
CA SER A 110 11.12 -23.21 17.47
C SER A 110 12.35 -24.08 17.74
N TYR A 111 13.29 -23.60 18.56
CA TYR A 111 14.45 -24.40 18.97
C TYR A 111 14.03 -25.64 19.77
N GLY A 112 13.12 -25.50 20.74
CA GLY A 112 12.60 -26.64 21.49
C GLY A 112 11.95 -27.69 20.59
N GLN A 113 11.20 -27.24 19.58
CA GLN A 113 10.59 -28.12 18.57
C GLN A 113 11.64 -28.83 17.70
N VAL A 114 12.62 -28.11 17.16
CA VAL A 114 13.63 -28.70 16.26
C VAL A 114 14.59 -29.62 17.03
N SER A 115 14.87 -29.30 18.30
CA SER A 115 15.74 -30.13 19.15
C SER A 115 15.11 -31.46 19.55
N SER A 116 13.77 -31.54 19.59
CA SER A 116 13.09 -32.81 19.86
C SER A 116 13.01 -33.69 18.61
N ILE A 117 12.72 -33.10 17.44
CA ILE A 117 12.70 -33.81 16.18
C ILE A 117 12.96 -32.86 15.00
N LEU A 118 13.91 -33.23 14.12
CA LEU A 118 14.17 -32.47 12.91
C LEU A 118 12.96 -32.53 11.95
N PRO A 119 12.66 -31.45 11.21
CA PRO A 119 11.48 -31.40 10.34
C PRO A 119 11.42 -32.53 9.30
N HIS A 120 12.56 -32.88 8.71
CA HIS A 120 12.62 -33.97 7.73
C HIS A 120 12.42 -35.35 8.39
N SER A 121 12.91 -35.57 9.61
CA SER A 121 12.71 -36.80 10.36
C SER A 121 11.25 -36.97 10.78
N ALA A 122 10.60 -35.88 11.24
CA ALA A 122 9.17 -35.88 11.53
C ALA A 122 8.34 -36.25 10.29
N LEU A 123 8.69 -35.67 9.13
CA LEU A 123 8.01 -35.97 7.88
C LEU A 123 8.27 -37.41 7.40
N ALA A 124 9.51 -37.92 7.52
CA ALA A 124 9.83 -39.31 7.18
C ALA A 124 9.01 -40.30 8.04
N THR A 125 8.83 -40.02 9.32
CA THR A 125 7.95 -40.82 10.20
C THR A 125 6.50 -40.77 9.75
N GLN A 126 5.98 -39.60 9.37
CA GLN A 126 4.62 -39.49 8.81
C GLN A 126 4.45 -40.31 7.53
N ILE A 127 5.41 -40.22 6.61
CA ILE A 127 5.40 -40.94 5.33
C ILE A 127 5.46 -42.46 5.56
N ARG A 128 6.30 -42.94 6.49
CA ARG A 128 6.40 -44.36 6.84
C ARG A 128 5.09 -44.94 7.39
N ASN A 129 4.26 -44.11 8.02
CA ASN A 129 2.99 -44.53 8.59
C ASN A 129 1.84 -44.59 7.56
N VAL A 130 2.08 -44.18 6.31
CA VAL A 130 1.07 -44.23 5.24
C VAL A 130 0.96 -45.66 4.71
N LYS A 131 -0.12 -46.35 5.08
CA LYS A 131 -0.37 -47.75 4.67
C LYS A 131 -0.82 -47.89 3.22
N LYS A 132 -1.54 -46.90 2.70
CA LYS A 132 -2.08 -46.86 1.33
C LYS A 132 -2.09 -45.43 0.83
N SER A 133 -1.84 -45.28 -0.46
CA SER A 133 -2.02 -44.02 -1.19
C SER A 133 -2.78 -44.27 -2.48
N TYR A 134 -3.61 -43.33 -2.88
CA TYR A 134 -4.46 -43.41 -4.07
C TYR A 134 -4.09 -42.32 -5.07
N LEU A 135 -4.23 -42.65 -6.35
CA LEU A 135 -4.27 -41.65 -7.40
C LEU A 135 -5.62 -40.92 -7.33
N ARG A 136 -5.58 -39.60 -7.17
CA ARG A 136 -6.76 -38.75 -7.19
C ARG A 136 -6.86 -38.04 -8.53
N PHE A 137 -8.04 -38.12 -9.12
CA PHE A 137 -8.45 -37.32 -10.26
C PHE A 137 -9.51 -36.32 -9.81
N GLU A 138 -9.12 -35.06 -9.74
CA GLU A 138 -9.96 -33.98 -9.24
C GLU A 138 -10.36 -33.06 -10.39
N ASN A 139 -11.67 -32.84 -10.55
CA ASN A 139 -12.23 -31.99 -11.60
C ASN A 139 -13.11 -30.92 -10.97
N VAL A 140 -12.90 -29.68 -11.36
CA VAL A 140 -13.71 -28.55 -10.92
C VAL A 140 -14.59 -28.10 -12.07
N PHE A 141 -15.90 -28.13 -11.85
CA PHE A 141 -16.90 -27.67 -12.80
C PHE A 141 -17.56 -26.39 -12.30
N THR A 142 -17.82 -25.47 -13.23
CA THR A 142 -18.61 -24.27 -13.03
C THR A 142 -19.86 -24.40 -13.87
N ILE A 143 -21.03 -24.31 -13.21
CA ILE A 143 -22.32 -24.46 -13.85
C ILE A 143 -22.97 -23.08 -13.95
N HIS A 144 -23.22 -22.64 -15.18
CA HIS A 144 -23.82 -21.35 -15.49
C HIS A 144 -25.34 -21.52 -15.68
N ILE A 145 -26.07 -21.39 -14.58
CA ILE A 145 -27.53 -21.60 -14.55
C ILE A 145 -28.27 -20.79 -15.63
N ASN A 146 -27.90 -19.53 -15.85
CA ASN A 146 -28.51 -18.66 -16.86
C ASN A 146 -28.30 -19.11 -18.32
N ARG A 147 -27.43 -20.11 -18.56
CA ARG A 147 -27.18 -20.70 -19.90
C ARG A 147 -27.84 -22.06 -20.06
N LEU A 148 -28.28 -22.65 -18.95
CA LEU A 148 -29.01 -23.91 -18.90
C LEU A 148 -30.44 -23.71 -19.40
N ASP A 149 -31.00 -24.71 -20.07
CA ASP A 149 -32.42 -24.72 -20.41
C ASP A 149 -33.28 -24.46 -19.15
N PRO A 150 -34.23 -23.50 -19.19
CA PRO A 150 -35.08 -23.17 -18.04
C PRO A 150 -35.85 -24.37 -17.46
N SER A 151 -36.19 -25.37 -18.28
CA SER A 151 -36.84 -26.60 -17.82
C SER A 151 -35.99 -27.39 -16.82
N LEU A 152 -34.68 -27.17 -16.81
CA LEU A 152 -33.71 -27.85 -15.95
C LEU A 152 -33.41 -27.08 -14.65
N HIS A 153 -34.10 -25.96 -14.36
CA HIS A 153 -33.86 -25.13 -13.16
C HIS A 153 -34.46 -25.71 -11.87
N ASN A 154 -35.05 -26.90 -11.92
CA ASN A 154 -35.51 -27.62 -10.75
C ASN A 154 -34.47 -28.67 -10.30
N GLY A 155 -34.41 -28.96 -8.99
CA GLY A 155 -33.35 -29.80 -8.42
C GLY A 155 -33.27 -31.21 -9.01
N ARG A 156 -34.42 -31.80 -9.37
CA ARG A 156 -34.48 -33.15 -9.95
C ARG A 156 -33.92 -33.18 -11.37
N ALA A 157 -34.44 -32.34 -12.25
CA ALA A 157 -33.98 -32.27 -13.63
C ALA A 157 -32.52 -31.79 -13.72
N PHE A 158 -32.09 -30.88 -12.83
CA PHE A 158 -30.70 -30.48 -12.73
C PHE A 158 -29.79 -31.66 -12.35
N PHE A 159 -30.19 -32.48 -11.38
CA PHE A 159 -29.42 -33.64 -10.97
C PHE A 159 -29.32 -34.67 -12.12
N ASP A 160 -30.47 -35.06 -12.67
CA ASP A 160 -30.58 -36.13 -13.69
C ASP A 160 -29.92 -35.74 -15.03
N HIS A 161 -30.00 -34.47 -15.43
CA HIS A 161 -29.49 -34.02 -16.74
C HIS A 161 -28.15 -33.30 -16.70
N VAL A 162 -27.69 -32.84 -15.53
CA VAL A 162 -26.40 -32.12 -15.40
C VAL A 162 -25.43 -32.86 -14.50
N VAL A 163 -25.81 -33.14 -13.25
CA VAL A 163 -24.87 -33.69 -12.25
C VAL A 163 -24.52 -35.14 -12.56
N GLU A 164 -25.51 -36.01 -12.72
CA GLU A 164 -25.30 -37.44 -12.99
C GLU A 164 -24.54 -37.67 -14.31
N PRO A 165 -24.87 -37.00 -15.44
CA PRO A 165 -24.10 -37.11 -16.67
C PRO A 165 -22.65 -36.66 -16.53
N VAL A 166 -22.37 -35.61 -15.74
CA VAL A 166 -21.00 -35.16 -15.47
C VAL A 166 -20.23 -36.20 -14.65
N LEU A 167 -20.86 -36.83 -13.65
CA LEU A 167 -20.26 -37.92 -12.87
C LEU A 167 -19.98 -39.16 -13.73
N SER A 168 -20.94 -39.54 -14.57
CA SER A 168 -20.79 -40.63 -15.54
C SER A 168 -19.68 -40.35 -16.55
N ALA A 169 -19.60 -39.11 -17.06
CA ALA A 169 -18.51 -38.68 -17.94
C ALA A 169 -17.13 -38.81 -17.30
N CYS A 170 -16.99 -38.50 -16.01
CA CYS A 170 -15.72 -38.64 -15.28
C CYS A 170 -15.26 -40.09 -15.10
N SER A 171 -16.21 -41.04 -15.05
CA SER A 171 -15.95 -42.48 -14.86
C SER A 171 -15.97 -43.28 -16.18
N HIS A 172 -16.25 -42.61 -17.30
CA HIS A 172 -16.32 -43.24 -18.62
C HIS A 172 -15.02 -43.99 -18.99
N SER A 173 -15.15 -45.12 -19.69
CA SER A 173 -14.04 -46.01 -20.07
C SER A 173 -12.89 -45.28 -20.76
N ASP A 174 -13.17 -44.46 -21.78
CA ASP A 174 -12.15 -43.65 -22.49
C ASP A 174 -11.35 -42.70 -21.58
N VAL A 175 -12.02 -42.09 -20.59
CA VAL A 175 -11.39 -41.19 -19.61
C VAL A 175 -10.47 -42.02 -18.70
N CYS A 176 -11.00 -43.12 -18.15
CA CYS A 176 -10.23 -44.04 -17.33
C CYS A 176 -9.04 -44.66 -18.07
N ALA A 177 -9.20 -45.01 -19.34
CA ALA A 177 -8.15 -45.60 -20.18
C ALA A 177 -7.00 -44.60 -20.41
N ALA A 178 -7.31 -43.35 -20.73
CA ALA A 178 -6.30 -42.31 -20.90
C ALA A 178 -5.53 -42.03 -19.60
N ILE A 179 -6.22 -42.02 -18.46
CA ILE A 179 -5.58 -41.88 -17.14
C ILE A 179 -4.66 -43.08 -16.87
N LYS A 180 -5.14 -44.31 -17.08
CA LYS A 180 -4.35 -45.54 -16.88
C LYS A 180 -3.10 -45.57 -17.74
N GLN A 181 -3.19 -45.21 -19.02
CA GLN A 181 -2.04 -45.14 -19.93
C GLN A 181 -0.99 -44.11 -19.50
N SER A 182 -1.40 -43.06 -18.78
CA SER A 182 -0.54 -41.98 -18.31
C SER A 182 -0.11 -42.15 -16.85
N THR A 183 -0.43 -43.28 -16.20
CA THR A 183 -0.17 -43.53 -14.79
C THR A 183 0.95 -44.56 -14.62
N VAL A 184 1.97 -44.20 -13.83
CA VAL A 184 2.98 -45.16 -13.36
C VAL A 184 2.49 -45.81 -12.08
N VAL A 185 2.30 -47.12 -12.09
CA VAL A 185 1.87 -47.89 -10.91
C VAL A 185 3.10 -48.45 -10.22
N LEU A 186 3.29 -48.08 -8.95
CA LEU A 186 4.35 -48.58 -8.08
C LEU A 186 3.75 -49.51 -7.02
N ARG A 187 4.59 -50.35 -6.41
CA ARG A 187 4.19 -51.07 -5.20
C ARG A 187 3.78 -50.07 -4.11
N HIS A 188 2.76 -50.43 -3.33
CA HIS A 188 2.13 -49.52 -2.37
C HIS A 188 3.12 -48.93 -1.35
N ASP A 189 4.17 -49.68 -0.99
CA ASP A 189 5.21 -49.27 -0.05
C ASP A 189 6.36 -48.50 -0.71
N VAL A 190 6.49 -48.56 -2.03
CA VAL A 190 7.61 -47.94 -2.78
C VAL A 190 7.38 -46.46 -3.00
N PHE A 191 6.18 -46.03 -3.42
CA PHE A 191 5.95 -44.62 -3.75
C PHE A 191 6.21 -43.66 -2.57
N PRO A 192 5.73 -43.94 -1.33
CA PRO A 192 6.08 -43.13 -0.16
C PRO A 192 7.59 -43.15 0.13
N LYS A 193 8.24 -44.33 0.01
CA LYS A 193 9.68 -44.49 0.26
C LYS A 193 10.55 -43.73 -0.75
N LEU A 194 10.09 -43.50 -1.98
CA LEU A 194 10.84 -42.70 -2.97
C LEU A 194 11.20 -41.32 -2.43
N TYR A 195 10.25 -40.63 -1.78
CA TYR A 195 10.52 -39.32 -1.18
C TYR A 195 11.60 -39.40 -0.10
N ILE A 196 11.62 -40.47 0.69
CA ILE A 196 12.63 -40.68 1.74
C ILE A 196 13.99 -40.95 1.08
N TRP A 197 14.07 -41.88 0.14
CA TRP A 197 15.31 -42.27 -0.51
C TRP A 197 15.96 -41.11 -1.27
N THR A 198 15.19 -40.40 -2.09
CA THR A 198 15.75 -39.32 -2.93
C THR A 198 16.06 -38.05 -2.15
N SER A 199 15.39 -37.80 -1.02
CA SER A 199 15.75 -36.69 -0.13
C SER A 199 16.85 -37.02 0.88
N THR A 200 17.19 -38.30 1.09
CA THR A 200 18.18 -38.73 2.10
C THR A 200 19.50 -37.94 2.05
N PRO A 201 20.14 -37.73 0.88
CA PRO A 201 21.40 -36.99 0.81
C PRO A 201 21.29 -35.55 1.34
N ILE A 202 20.20 -34.84 0.99
CA ILE A 202 20.00 -33.47 1.47
C ILE A 202 19.57 -33.41 2.92
N THR A 203 18.82 -34.39 3.43
CA THR A 203 18.41 -34.41 4.83
C THR A 203 19.57 -34.73 5.76
N ILE A 204 20.48 -35.63 5.36
CA ILE A 204 21.72 -35.90 6.09
C ILE A 204 22.57 -34.62 6.16
N LEU A 205 22.76 -33.92 5.04
CA LEU A 205 23.52 -32.67 5.05
C LEU A 205 22.86 -31.59 5.92
N MET A 206 21.52 -31.50 5.95
CA MET A 206 20.81 -30.61 6.86
C MET A 206 21.08 -30.94 8.33
N GLU A 207 21.07 -32.23 8.67
CA GLU A 207 21.35 -32.73 10.02
C GLU A 207 22.79 -32.44 10.44
N GLU A 208 23.77 -32.73 9.57
CA GLU A 208 25.19 -32.43 9.83
C GLU A 208 25.42 -30.93 10.04
N ILE A 209 24.83 -30.07 9.21
CA ILE A 209 24.96 -28.62 9.38
C ILE A 209 24.33 -28.16 10.69
N TRP A 210 23.15 -28.69 11.01
CA TRP A 210 22.47 -28.38 12.26
C TRP A 210 23.30 -28.78 13.47
N LEU A 211 23.79 -30.01 13.52
CA LEU A 211 24.51 -30.56 14.67
C LEU A 211 25.90 -29.95 14.84
N ARG A 212 26.62 -29.64 13.75
CA ARG A 212 28.00 -29.14 13.83
C ARG A 212 28.10 -27.62 13.93
N TYR A 213 27.31 -26.88 13.16
CA TYR A 213 27.52 -25.43 12.98
C TYR A 213 26.45 -24.56 13.64
N VAL A 214 25.24 -25.07 13.83
CA VAL A 214 24.11 -24.26 14.32
C VAL A 214 23.81 -24.54 15.78
N ARG A 215 23.47 -25.79 16.12
CA ARG A 215 23.04 -26.21 17.44
C ARG A 215 24.06 -25.87 18.53
N PRO A 216 25.38 -26.11 18.38
CA PRO A 216 26.35 -25.80 19.43
C PRO A 216 26.38 -24.31 19.78
N VAL A 217 26.27 -23.44 18.76
CA VAL A 217 26.22 -21.98 18.95
C VAL A 217 24.93 -21.57 19.68
N MET A 218 23.81 -22.19 19.32
CA MET A 218 22.53 -21.94 19.99
C MET A 218 22.51 -22.44 21.44
N GLU A 219 23.12 -23.58 21.73
CA GLU A 219 23.25 -24.13 23.09
C GLU A 219 24.16 -23.26 23.96
N LYS A 220 25.34 -22.90 23.45
CA LYS A 220 26.28 -21.99 24.14
C LYS A 220 25.59 -20.67 24.51
N ARG A 221 24.78 -20.13 23.60
CA ARG A 221 23.99 -18.92 23.84
C ARG A 221 22.95 -19.08 24.95
N ARG A 222 22.24 -20.21 24.97
CA ARG A 222 21.26 -20.52 26.03
C ARG A 222 21.94 -20.71 27.38
N ALA A 223 23.06 -21.43 27.41
CA ALA A 223 23.85 -21.67 28.62
C ALA A 223 24.41 -20.39 29.22
N ALA A 224 24.84 -19.44 28.38
CA ALA A 224 25.30 -18.11 28.82
C ALA A 224 24.17 -17.22 29.38
N GLY A 225 22.93 -17.71 29.50
CA GLY A 225 21.82 -16.97 30.09
C GLY A 225 21.44 -15.71 29.29
N VAL A 226 21.87 -15.62 28.02
CA VAL A 226 21.65 -14.45 27.16
C VAL A 226 20.16 -14.39 26.76
N ARG A 227 19.31 -13.97 27.70
CA ARG A 227 17.97 -13.42 27.42
C ARG A 227 18.18 -12.04 26.78
N GLN A 228 17.67 -11.80 25.57
CA GLN A 228 17.92 -10.52 24.88
C GLN A 228 16.85 -9.47 25.15
N ALA A 229 15.74 -9.83 25.79
CA ALA A 229 14.84 -8.87 26.41
C ALA A 229 15.42 -8.36 27.75
N PRO A 230 15.68 -7.04 27.90
CA PRO A 230 16.01 -6.49 29.20
C PRO A 230 14.83 -6.73 30.13
N SER A 231 15.06 -7.39 31.27
CA SER A 231 14.16 -7.30 32.42
C SER A 231 14.17 -5.86 32.91
N SER A 232 13.36 -5.00 32.27
CA SER A 232 12.92 -3.65 32.63
C SER A 232 13.88 -2.60 33.22
N ARG A 233 15.16 -2.89 33.55
CA ARG A 233 16.03 -1.94 34.28
C ARG A 233 17.51 -1.87 33.87
N SER A 234 18.04 -2.81 33.09
CA SER A 234 19.40 -2.66 32.53
C SER A 234 19.37 -2.78 31.01
N ARG A 235 19.44 -1.62 30.35
CA ARG A 235 19.26 -1.40 28.91
C ARG A 235 20.59 -1.03 28.25
N SER A 236 21.61 -1.88 28.37
CA SER A 236 22.83 -1.70 27.60
C SER A 236 22.64 -2.21 26.16
N THR A 237 23.26 -1.50 25.22
CA THR A 237 23.63 -1.89 23.85
C THR A 237 23.85 -3.41 23.73
N PRO A 238 23.49 -4.10 22.62
CA PRO A 238 23.87 -5.49 22.44
C PRO A 238 25.38 -5.61 22.67
N SER A 239 25.75 -6.25 23.78
CA SER A 239 27.15 -6.30 24.17
C SER A 239 27.94 -6.97 23.05
N ILE A 240 29.16 -6.52 22.83
CA ILE A 240 30.12 -7.06 21.84
C ILE A 240 30.19 -8.61 21.94
N ALA A 241 30.12 -9.15 23.16
CA ALA A 241 30.04 -10.59 23.43
C ALA A 241 28.88 -11.33 22.72
N ARG A 242 27.81 -10.63 22.30
CA ARG A 242 26.62 -11.21 21.64
C ARG A 242 26.80 -11.39 20.14
N LEU A 243 27.71 -10.64 19.50
CA LEU A 243 27.98 -10.75 18.05
C LEU A 243 28.71 -12.05 17.70
N GLY A 244 29.47 -12.62 18.63
CA GLY A 244 30.12 -13.92 18.49
C GLY A 244 29.25 -15.14 18.86
N MET A 245 27.98 -14.95 19.21
CA MET A 245 27.07 -16.01 19.68
C MET A 245 25.86 -16.22 18.74
N VAL A 246 26.13 -16.17 17.43
CA VAL A 246 25.17 -16.45 16.37
C VAL A 246 25.78 -17.40 15.33
N PRO A 247 25.01 -18.34 14.75
CA PRO A 247 25.51 -19.20 13.68
C PRO A 247 25.97 -18.36 12.49
N GLU A 248 27.04 -18.79 11.81
CA GLU A 248 27.52 -18.06 10.63
C GLU A 248 26.46 -18.01 9.51
N PRO A 249 26.24 -16.85 8.86
CA PRO A 249 25.14 -16.66 7.92
C PRO A 249 25.11 -17.66 6.75
N GLN A 250 26.27 -18.02 6.21
CA GLN A 250 26.37 -18.95 5.10
C GLN A 250 25.75 -20.33 5.42
N TRP A 251 25.83 -20.78 6.68
CA TRP A 251 25.19 -22.03 7.11
C TRP A 251 23.67 -21.91 7.14
N ILE A 252 23.14 -20.76 7.52
CA ILE A 252 21.70 -20.48 7.49
C ILE A 252 21.20 -20.44 6.05
N GLU A 253 21.97 -19.87 5.12
CA GLU A 253 21.63 -19.86 3.71
C GLU A 253 21.72 -21.25 3.06
N ILE A 254 22.71 -22.08 3.40
CA ILE A 254 22.77 -23.46 2.93
C ILE A 254 21.58 -24.27 3.45
N LEU A 255 21.21 -24.13 4.73
CA LEU A 255 19.99 -24.73 5.26
C LEU A 255 18.74 -24.27 4.49
N ALA A 256 18.68 -23.00 4.10
CA ALA A 256 17.58 -22.48 3.30
C ALA A 256 17.52 -23.10 1.88
N ILE A 257 18.68 -23.30 1.24
CA ILE A 257 18.76 -24.00 -0.06
C ILE A 257 18.27 -25.45 0.09
N LEU A 258 18.70 -26.15 1.15
CA LEU A 258 18.34 -27.54 1.39
C LEU A 258 16.85 -27.69 1.73
N GLU A 259 16.28 -26.82 2.59
CA GLU A 259 14.84 -26.84 2.89
C GLU A 259 13.99 -26.50 1.67
N ARG A 260 14.44 -25.58 0.80
CA ARG A 260 13.74 -25.30 -0.48
C ARG A 260 13.83 -26.49 -1.44
N SER A 261 14.98 -27.15 -1.51
CA SER A 261 15.16 -28.38 -2.30
C SER A 261 14.26 -29.50 -1.77
N PHE A 262 14.18 -29.65 -0.45
CA PHE A 262 13.27 -30.59 0.21
C PHE A 262 11.79 -30.26 -0.07
N ASN A 263 11.41 -28.98 -0.06
CA ASN A 263 10.08 -28.54 -0.46
C ASN A 263 9.78 -28.89 -1.92
N PHE A 264 10.74 -28.67 -2.82
CA PHE A 264 10.62 -29.05 -4.23
C PHE A 264 10.48 -30.56 -4.41
N CYS A 265 11.24 -31.38 -3.67
CA CYS A 265 11.10 -32.84 -3.65
C CYS A 265 9.64 -33.27 -3.41
N HIS A 266 8.96 -32.62 -2.46
CA HIS A 266 7.61 -32.97 -2.05
C HIS A 266 6.50 -32.35 -2.92
N THR A 267 6.75 -31.20 -3.56
CA THR A 267 5.70 -30.42 -4.22
C THR A 267 5.87 -30.29 -5.73
N GLY A 268 7.09 -30.50 -6.25
CA GLY A 268 7.46 -30.22 -7.64
C GLY A 268 7.35 -28.76 -8.05
N ASN A 269 7.06 -27.84 -7.12
CA ASN A 269 6.76 -26.47 -7.47
C ASN A 269 8.01 -25.61 -7.48
N ALA A 270 8.51 -25.28 -8.67
CA ALA A 270 9.71 -24.46 -8.85
C ALA A 270 9.61 -23.05 -8.22
N ILE A 271 8.40 -22.55 -7.91
CA ILE A 271 8.22 -21.25 -7.23
C ILE A 271 8.88 -21.24 -5.84
N CYS A 272 9.05 -22.40 -5.20
CA CYS A 272 9.72 -22.46 -3.90
C CYS A 272 11.24 -22.26 -3.98
N LEU A 273 11.85 -22.30 -5.17
CA LEU A 273 13.28 -22.18 -5.37
C LEU A 273 13.72 -20.71 -5.37
N SER A 274 14.85 -20.39 -4.73
CA SER A 274 15.43 -19.03 -4.75
C SER A 274 16.17 -18.82 -6.07
N GLN A 275 15.69 -17.93 -6.94
CA GLN A 275 16.26 -17.79 -8.28
C GLN A 275 17.74 -17.39 -8.26
N LYS A 276 18.15 -16.40 -7.45
CA LYS A 276 19.52 -15.86 -7.51
C LYS A 276 20.56 -16.82 -6.92
N LEU A 277 20.46 -17.11 -5.62
CA LEU A 277 21.47 -17.93 -4.92
C LEU A 277 21.51 -19.38 -5.43
N MET A 278 20.35 -20.02 -5.60
CA MET A 278 20.31 -21.42 -6.04
C MET A 278 20.69 -21.61 -7.51
N GLN A 279 20.70 -20.54 -8.32
CA GLN A 279 21.24 -20.60 -9.68
C GLN A 279 22.77 -20.54 -9.67
N GLN A 280 23.38 -19.68 -8.86
CA GLN A 280 24.83 -19.59 -8.72
C GLN A 280 25.46 -20.85 -8.11
N THR A 281 24.70 -21.57 -7.29
CA THR A 281 25.12 -22.85 -6.70
C THR A 281 24.74 -24.06 -7.57
N PHE A 282 24.23 -23.83 -8.78
CA PHE A 282 23.72 -24.82 -9.73
C PHE A 282 22.54 -25.68 -9.23
N THR A 283 22.04 -25.48 -8.01
CA THR A 283 20.92 -26.25 -7.45
C THR A 283 19.65 -26.13 -8.29
N ASN A 284 19.31 -24.91 -8.74
CA ASN A 284 18.13 -24.68 -9.56
C ASN A 284 18.21 -25.45 -10.87
N ARG A 285 19.35 -25.36 -11.55
CA ARG A 285 19.53 -26.01 -12.85
C ARG A 285 19.44 -27.53 -12.70
N ALA A 286 20.12 -28.09 -11.70
CA ALA A 286 20.08 -29.52 -11.42
C ALA A 286 18.65 -30.00 -11.16
N LEU A 287 17.90 -29.32 -10.28
CA LEU A 287 16.52 -29.69 -9.95
C LEU A 287 15.56 -29.58 -11.13
N LEU A 288 15.69 -28.53 -11.95
CA LEU A 288 14.81 -28.31 -13.09
C LEU A 288 15.10 -29.26 -14.26
N ASP A 289 16.34 -29.72 -14.38
CA ASP A 289 16.74 -30.74 -15.36
C ASP A 289 16.45 -32.17 -14.87
N GLY A 290 15.94 -32.34 -13.64
CA GLY A 290 15.57 -33.64 -13.10
C GLY A 290 16.70 -34.41 -12.41
N TYR A 291 17.76 -33.72 -12.02
CA TYR A 291 18.88 -34.26 -11.25
C TYR A 291 18.71 -33.98 -9.75
N MET A 292 19.56 -34.64 -8.94
CA MET A 292 19.67 -34.34 -7.52
C MET A 292 20.22 -32.92 -7.27
N PRO A 293 19.87 -32.28 -6.14
CA PRO A 293 20.41 -30.97 -5.76
C PRO A 293 21.94 -30.93 -5.83
N LEU A 294 22.48 -29.95 -6.55
CA LEU A 294 23.91 -29.63 -6.61
C LEU A 294 24.18 -28.34 -5.81
N LEU A 295 25.31 -28.28 -5.09
CA LEU A 295 25.74 -27.12 -4.27
C LEU A 295 27.14 -26.63 -4.68
N ALA A 296 27.42 -26.63 -5.98
CA ALA A 296 28.73 -26.27 -6.50
C ALA A 296 29.11 -24.83 -6.13
N GLY A 297 30.36 -24.60 -5.76
CA GLY A 297 30.90 -23.27 -5.39
C GLY A 297 30.58 -22.82 -3.96
N ALA A 298 29.41 -23.16 -3.41
CA ALA A 298 29.04 -22.76 -2.03
C ALA A 298 29.57 -23.71 -0.94
N LEU A 299 29.86 -24.96 -1.30
CA LEU A 299 30.42 -25.96 -0.39
C LEU A 299 31.72 -26.53 -0.95
N LYS A 300 32.72 -26.66 -0.07
CA LYS A 300 33.95 -27.41 -0.30
C LYS A 300 34.03 -28.54 0.73
N LEU A 301 34.72 -29.62 0.41
CA LEU A 301 35.05 -30.65 1.40
C LEU A 301 36.41 -30.32 1.99
N ASN A 302 36.55 -30.42 3.32
CA ASN A 302 37.84 -30.25 3.97
C ASN A 302 38.83 -31.31 3.45
N SER A 303 40.00 -30.92 2.98
CA SER A 303 40.99 -31.84 2.40
C SER A 303 41.63 -32.78 3.42
N ALA A 304 41.62 -32.43 4.71
CA ALA A 304 42.20 -33.27 5.77
C ALA A 304 41.31 -34.48 6.14
N ASP A 305 40.00 -34.30 6.18
CA ASP A 305 39.04 -35.33 6.63
C ASP A 305 38.11 -35.84 5.52
N GLY A 306 38.06 -35.17 4.38
CA GLY A 306 37.24 -35.51 3.19
C GLY A 306 35.71 -35.47 3.38
N ALA A 307 35.21 -35.50 4.62
CA ALA A 307 33.80 -35.68 4.94
C ALA A 307 33.12 -34.44 5.55
N ILE A 308 33.90 -33.43 5.98
CA ILE A 308 33.37 -32.24 6.64
C ILE A 308 33.14 -31.12 5.62
N PRO A 309 31.90 -30.66 5.42
CA PRO A 309 31.63 -29.54 4.51
C PRO A 309 32.19 -28.23 5.10
N ILE A 310 32.75 -27.38 4.24
CA ILE A 310 33.20 -26.02 4.55
C ILE A 310 32.46 -25.07 3.62
N ALA A 311 31.96 -23.98 4.18
CA ALA A 311 31.36 -22.87 3.45
C ALA A 311 32.23 -21.61 3.64
N PRO A 312 33.27 -21.40 2.82
CA PRO A 312 34.14 -20.23 2.90
C PRO A 312 33.35 -18.97 2.56
N LEU A 313 33.42 -17.98 3.45
CA LEU A 313 32.60 -16.78 3.37
C LEU A 313 33.09 -15.81 2.27
N ASP A 314 34.39 -15.77 2.03
CA ASP A 314 35.08 -15.00 0.99
C ASP A 314 34.78 -15.49 -0.43
N LEU A 315 34.32 -16.74 -0.59
CA LEU A 315 33.92 -17.32 -1.88
C LEU A 315 32.40 -17.43 -2.03
N TRP A 316 31.64 -16.79 -1.13
CA TRP A 316 30.19 -16.87 -1.18
C TRP A 316 29.64 -16.12 -2.42
N PRO A 317 28.60 -16.66 -3.10
CA PRO A 317 28.04 -15.99 -4.27
C PRO A 317 27.49 -14.59 -4.00
N THR A 318 27.80 -13.64 -4.89
CA THR A 318 27.39 -12.24 -4.79
C THR A 318 26.53 -11.76 -5.96
N THR A 319 25.86 -10.62 -5.77
CA THR A 319 25.32 -9.81 -6.87
C THR A 319 26.44 -9.10 -7.62
N GLU A 320 26.12 -8.49 -8.76
CA GLU A 320 27.02 -7.59 -9.48
C GLU A 320 27.56 -6.46 -8.57
N ASP A 321 26.73 -5.94 -7.66
CA ASP A 321 27.12 -4.91 -6.67
C ASP A 321 27.87 -5.47 -5.43
N GLY A 322 28.36 -6.72 -5.49
CA GLY A 322 29.13 -7.34 -4.41
C GLY A 322 28.34 -7.73 -3.14
N GLN A 323 27.00 -7.73 -3.20
CA GLN A 323 26.15 -8.10 -2.06
C GLN A 323 25.98 -9.62 -1.97
N PRO A 324 26.05 -10.24 -0.78
CA PRO A 324 25.89 -11.68 -0.65
C PRO A 324 24.47 -12.12 -1.06
N LEU A 325 24.39 -13.16 -1.88
CA LEU A 325 23.12 -13.76 -2.29
C LEU A 325 22.50 -14.58 -1.16
N VAL A 326 21.17 -14.60 -1.10
CA VAL A 326 20.39 -15.19 0.00
C VAL A 326 19.21 -16.05 -0.51
N ALA A 327 18.85 -17.07 0.26
CA ALA A 327 17.68 -17.92 0.10
C ALA A 327 16.76 -17.92 1.35
N SER A 328 17.24 -17.44 2.51
CA SER A 328 16.52 -17.53 3.78
C SER A 328 15.45 -16.46 4.01
N LYS A 329 15.42 -15.37 3.21
CA LYS A 329 14.55 -14.20 3.40
C LYS A 329 13.10 -14.55 3.72
N THR A 330 12.46 -15.35 2.87
CA THR A 330 11.03 -15.70 3.02
C THR A 330 10.75 -16.37 4.36
N SER A 331 11.57 -17.35 4.76
CA SER A 331 11.42 -18.07 6.03
C SER A 331 11.59 -17.14 7.23
N GLN A 332 12.56 -16.22 7.17
CA GLN A 332 12.80 -15.25 8.24
C GLN A 332 11.68 -14.21 8.35
N VAL A 333 11.24 -13.62 7.23
CA VAL A 333 10.17 -12.62 7.21
C VAL A 333 8.85 -13.21 7.70
N TYR A 334 8.49 -14.44 7.29
CA TYR A 334 7.29 -15.09 7.79
C TYR A 334 7.36 -15.47 9.27
N THR A 335 8.55 -15.77 9.79
CA THR A 335 8.73 -16.21 11.18
C THR A 335 8.87 -15.03 12.16
N TYR A 336 9.60 -13.98 11.77
CA TYR A 336 10.02 -12.90 12.66
C TYR A 336 9.75 -11.49 12.13
N GLY A 337 9.36 -11.33 10.86
CA GLY A 337 9.09 -10.04 10.22
C GLY A 337 10.32 -9.37 9.57
N GLU A 338 10.05 -8.30 8.80
CA GLU A 338 11.08 -7.58 8.01
C GLU A 338 12.17 -6.94 8.88
N SER A 339 11.83 -6.46 10.09
CA SER A 339 12.83 -5.86 11.00
C SER A 339 13.90 -6.86 11.45
N HIS A 340 13.55 -8.14 11.59
CA HIS A 340 14.52 -9.19 11.91
C HIS A 340 15.38 -9.52 10.70
N TRP A 341 14.75 -9.66 9.52
CA TRP A 341 15.43 -9.87 8.26
C TRP A 341 16.49 -8.80 7.97
N SER A 342 16.14 -7.51 8.06
CA SER A 342 17.08 -6.42 7.77
C SER A 342 18.33 -6.45 8.64
N ARG A 343 18.20 -6.85 9.91
CA ARG A 343 19.34 -6.99 10.83
C ARG A 343 20.21 -8.20 10.51
N TYR A 344 19.58 -9.35 10.23
CA TYR A 344 20.29 -10.54 9.80
C TYR A 344 21.09 -10.25 8.51
N TYR A 345 20.44 -9.65 7.52
CA TYR A 345 21.08 -9.36 6.25
C TYR A 345 22.21 -8.33 6.39
N ALA A 346 22.05 -7.31 7.25
CA ALA A 346 23.14 -6.39 7.57
C ALA A 346 24.35 -7.12 8.19
N GLN A 347 24.14 -8.04 9.14
CA GLN A 347 25.23 -8.86 9.70
C GLN A 347 25.90 -9.72 8.64
N PHE A 348 25.12 -10.31 7.73
CA PHE A 348 25.68 -11.10 6.64
C PHE A 348 26.53 -10.24 5.70
N ARG A 349 26.04 -9.07 5.28
CA ARG A 349 26.81 -8.11 4.46
C ARG A 349 28.13 -7.75 5.13
N ILE A 350 28.11 -7.44 6.43
CA ILE A 350 29.30 -7.07 7.19
C ILE A 350 30.32 -8.21 7.19
N LYS A 351 29.93 -9.39 7.67
CA LYS A 351 30.84 -10.53 7.76
C LYS A 351 31.40 -10.93 6.41
N HIS A 352 30.54 -10.98 5.39
CA HIS A 352 30.92 -11.33 4.03
C HIS A 352 31.92 -10.33 3.44
N ARG A 353 31.60 -9.04 3.46
CA ARG A 353 32.45 -8.04 2.82
C ARG A 353 33.77 -7.85 3.55
N ILE A 354 33.81 -7.98 4.87
CA ILE A 354 35.08 -8.00 5.61
C ILE A 354 35.91 -9.22 5.20
N ALA A 355 35.32 -10.41 5.14
CA ALA A 355 36.03 -11.62 4.72
C ALA A 355 36.62 -11.49 3.31
N VAL A 356 35.85 -10.97 2.35
CA VAL A 356 36.33 -10.71 0.97
C VAL A 356 37.44 -9.65 0.95
N ALA A 357 37.24 -8.52 1.64
CA ALA A 357 38.19 -7.41 1.61
C ALA A 357 39.53 -7.74 2.28
N THR A 358 39.52 -8.60 3.30
CA THR A 358 40.71 -8.94 4.10
C THR A 358 41.38 -10.25 3.69
N ALA A 359 40.85 -10.97 2.71
CA ALA A 359 41.31 -12.32 2.33
C ALA A 359 42.81 -12.40 1.97
N THR A 360 43.36 -11.33 1.37
CA THR A 360 44.76 -11.27 0.89
C THR A 360 45.68 -10.38 1.72
N ILE A 361 45.14 -9.64 2.68
CA ILE A 361 45.93 -8.73 3.55
C ILE A 361 46.47 -9.58 4.69
N HIS A 362 47.73 -9.41 5.09
CA HIS A 362 48.31 -10.15 6.22
C HIS A 362 48.53 -9.29 7.46
N ASP A 363 48.71 -7.97 7.29
CA ASP A 363 48.89 -7.01 8.38
C ASP A 363 47.59 -6.80 9.19
N SER A 364 47.69 -6.81 10.52
CA SER A 364 46.51 -6.72 11.39
C SER A 364 45.91 -5.32 11.45
N GLU A 365 46.72 -4.27 11.36
CA GLU A 365 46.26 -2.88 11.44
C GLU A 365 45.58 -2.48 10.13
N GLU A 366 46.19 -2.82 8.99
CA GLU A 366 45.62 -2.61 7.66
C GLU A 366 44.29 -3.37 7.48
N ARG A 367 44.20 -4.61 7.98
CA ARG A 367 42.94 -5.38 8.02
C ARG A 367 41.85 -4.67 8.81
N MET A 368 42.20 -4.09 9.96
CA MET A 368 41.24 -3.40 10.83
C MET A 368 40.72 -2.13 10.16
N ASP A 369 41.62 -1.30 9.61
CA ASP A 369 41.24 -0.06 8.93
C ASP A 369 40.38 -0.32 7.70
N LEU A 370 40.72 -1.34 6.90
CA LEU A 370 39.88 -1.75 5.77
C LEU A 370 38.51 -2.26 6.23
N ALA A 371 38.46 -3.06 7.30
CA ALA A 371 37.19 -3.53 7.86
C ALA A 371 36.30 -2.35 8.30
N ILE A 372 36.87 -1.34 8.96
CA ILE A 372 36.16 -0.12 9.38
C ILE A 372 35.67 0.68 8.16
N SER A 373 36.45 0.77 7.08
CA SER A 373 36.03 1.41 5.83
C SER A 373 34.84 0.68 5.18
N VAL A 374 34.89 -0.66 5.13
CA VAL A 374 33.79 -1.51 4.64
C VAL A 374 32.50 -1.30 5.44
N LEU A 375 32.60 -1.11 6.75
CA LEU A 375 31.45 -0.80 7.61
C LEU A 375 30.76 0.52 7.20
N GLY A 376 31.54 1.58 6.95
CA GLY A 376 31.01 2.86 6.46
C GLY A 376 30.27 2.69 5.13
N ASP A 377 30.86 1.96 4.19
CA ASP A 377 30.27 1.72 2.87
C ASP A 377 28.94 0.95 2.93
N ILE A 378 28.84 -0.07 3.79
CA ILE A 378 27.59 -0.82 4.01
C ILE A 378 26.46 0.10 4.52
N VAL A 379 26.78 1.03 5.41
CA VAL A 379 25.80 2.00 5.94
C VAL A 379 25.30 2.94 4.85
N VAL A 380 26.21 3.49 4.04
CA VAL A 380 25.86 4.44 2.97
C VAL A 380 25.07 3.75 1.85
N GLN A 381 25.41 2.51 1.50
CA GLN A 381 24.62 1.72 0.55
C GLN A 381 23.21 1.46 1.07
N ALA A 382 23.06 1.04 2.34
CA ALA A 382 21.73 0.85 2.95
C ALA A 382 20.92 2.16 2.96
N TYR A 383 21.60 3.29 3.17
CA TYR A 383 20.99 4.62 3.09
C TYR A 383 20.47 4.95 1.69
N GLN A 384 21.29 4.76 0.66
CA GLN A 384 20.88 4.96 -0.73
C GLN A 384 19.71 4.04 -1.12
N GLU A 385 19.75 2.75 -0.73
CA GLU A 385 18.67 1.79 -0.95
C GLU A 385 17.33 2.27 -0.35
N ASP A 386 17.37 2.82 0.86
CA ASP A 386 16.20 3.36 1.55
C ASP A 386 15.63 4.60 0.85
N VAL A 387 16.48 5.52 0.40
CA VAL A 387 16.04 6.71 -0.36
C VAL A 387 15.41 6.29 -1.70
N VAL A 388 16.02 5.33 -2.39
CA VAL A 388 15.49 4.77 -3.64
C VAL A 388 14.13 4.10 -3.41
N GLU A 389 13.97 3.31 -2.34
CA GLU A 389 12.68 2.71 -1.98
C GLU A 389 11.63 3.76 -1.61
N MET A 390 12.00 4.81 -0.88
CA MET A 390 11.10 5.92 -0.58
C MET A 390 10.58 6.60 -1.85
N VAL A 391 11.46 6.88 -2.82
CA VAL A 391 11.06 7.42 -4.14
C VAL A 391 10.20 6.41 -4.91
N ARG A 392 10.58 5.13 -4.92
CA ARG A 392 9.82 4.04 -5.58
C ARG A 392 8.39 3.98 -5.07
N ARG A 393 8.19 4.07 -3.76
CA ARG A 393 6.85 4.05 -3.13
C ARG A 393 6.04 5.27 -3.51
N ALA A 394 6.64 6.46 -3.53
CA ALA A 394 5.95 7.67 -3.96
C ALA A 394 5.52 7.60 -5.43
N VAL A 395 6.41 7.16 -6.33
CA VAL A 395 6.08 6.97 -7.76
C VAL A 395 4.99 5.91 -7.95
N LYS A 396 5.06 4.81 -7.19
CA LYS A 396 4.02 3.77 -7.22
C LYS A 396 2.67 4.29 -6.73
N ALA A 397 2.65 5.03 -5.62
CA ALA A 397 1.44 5.62 -5.07
C ALA A 397 0.76 6.55 -6.08
N VAL A 398 1.53 7.41 -6.74
CA VAL A 398 1.03 8.30 -7.80
C VAL A 398 0.49 7.51 -8.99
N ARG A 399 1.16 6.44 -9.41
CA ARG A 399 0.68 5.58 -10.51
C ARG A 399 -0.62 4.86 -10.15
N ASP A 400 -0.68 4.29 -8.95
CA ASP A 400 -1.85 3.55 -8.49
C ASP A 400 -3.03 4.50 -8.29
N ASP A 401 -2.76 5.73 -7.86
CA ASP A 401 -3.74 6.81 -7.80
C ASP A 401 -4.21 7.28 -9.18
N ALA A 402 -3.30 7.42 -10.15
CA ALA A 402 -3.65 7.76 -11.53
C ALA A 402 -4.50 6.71 -12.25
N LYS A 403 -4.46 5.45 -11.80
CA LYS A 403 -5.41 4.42 -12.31
C LYS A 403 -6.82 4.64 -11.79
N LEU A 404 -6.95 5.16 -10.58
CA LEU A 404 -8.23 5.47 -9.95
C LEU A 404 -8.77 6.82 -10.43
N ARG A 405 -7.87 7.77 -10.70
CA ARG A 405 -8.15 9.17 -11.03
C ARG A 405 -7.34 9.61 -12.26
N PRO A 406 -7.61 9.05 -13.45
CA PRO A 406 -6.80 9.33 -14.65
C PRO A 406 -6.87 10.79 -15.12
N ASN A 407 -7.95 11.51 -14.78
CA ASN A 407 -8.13 12.90 -15.15
C ASN A 407 -7.33 13.88 -14.28
N ASP A 408 -6.95 13.49 -13.05
CA ASP A 408 -6.16 14.34 -12.12
C ASP A 408 -4.70 14.54 -12.58
N TYR A 409 -4.28 13.82 -13.63
CA TYR A 409 -2.91 13.77 -14.10
C TYR A 409 -2.82 14.10 -15.59
N ALA A 410 -1.88 14.96 -15.95
CA ALA A 410 -1.65 15.28 -17.36
C ALA A 410 -1.30 14.04 -18.19
N PRO A 411 -1.78 13.94 -19.46
CA PRO A 411 -1.48 12.82 -20.34
C PRO A 411 0.03 12.56 -20.46
N GLY A 412 0.47 11.38 -20.02
CA GLY A 412 1.88 10.97 -20.10
C GLY A 412 2.79 11.44 -18.95
N TRP A 413 2.30 12.26 -18.02
CA TRP A 413 3.09 12.71 -16.86
C TRP A 413 3.50 11.54 -15.95
N VAL A 414 2.55 10.66 -15.63
CA VAL A 414 2.81 9.45 -14.82
C VAL A 414 3.85 8.55 -15.50
N GLU A 415 3.78 8.40 -16.82
CA GLU A 415 4.76 7.60 -17.58
C GLU A 415 6.13 8.30 -17.62
N THR A 416 6.17 9.63 -17.67
CA THR A 416 7.41 10.42 -17.60
C THR A 416 8.09 10.27 -16.24
N ARG A 417 7.33 10.36 -15.13
CA ARG A 417 7.84 10.08 -13.78
C ARG A 417 8.36 8.66 -13.66
N ARG A 418 7.60 7.68 -14.19
CA ARG A 418 7.99 6.27 -14.18
C ARG A 418 9.27 6.01 -14.98
N THR A 419 9.40 6.64 -16.14
CA THR A 419 10.58 6.54 -17.00
C THR A 419 11.78 7.19 -16.36
N SER A 420 11.61 8.40 -15.80
CA SER A 420 12.67 9.12 -15.09
C SER A 420 13.14 8.33 -13.86
N PHE A 421 12.21 7.79 -13.06
CA PHE A 421 12.54 6.90 -11.95
C PHE A 421 13.31 5.65 -12.41
N ARG A 422 12.89 4.99 -13.51
CA ARG A 422 13.60 3.82 -14.03
C ARG A 422 15.01 4.13 -14.51
N GLN A 423 15.22 5.29 -15.11
CA GLN A 423 16.54 5.74 -15.54
C GLN A 423 17.41 6.12 -14.34
N TRP A 424 16.86 6.90 -13.40
CA TRP A 424 17.51 7.30 -12.16
C TRP A 424 17.92 6.10 -11.29
N HIS A 425 17.00 5.17 -11.05
CA HIS A 425 17.24 3.95 -10.27
C HIS A 425 18.36 3.07 -10.82
N LYS A 426 18.63 3.13 -12.13
CA LYS A 426 19.69 2.35 -12.78
C LYS A 426 21.06 3.03 -12.69
N ARG A 427 21.15 4.26 -12.19
CA ARG A 427 22.43 4.95 -11.97
C ARG A 427 23.18 4.27 -10.83
N LYS A 428 24.49 4.13 -10.99
CA LYS A 428 25.38 3.55 -9.97
C LYS A 428 25.30 4.34 -8.66
N ASN A 429 25.32 5.67 -8.75
CA ASN A 429 25.21 6.57 -7.60
C ASN A 429 23.92 7.41 -7.72
N PRO A 430 22.79 6.96 -7.15
CA PRO A 430 21.50 7.64 -7.32
C PRO A 430 21.42 9.00 -6.59
N LEU A 431 22.33 9.27 -5.64
CA LEU A 431 22.38 10.53 -4.90
C LEU A 431 23.51 11.46 -5.38
N ASP A 432 24.03 11.18 -6.58
CA ASP A 432 25.02 12.01 -7.25
C ASP A 432 24.34 13.10 -8.10
N TYR A 433 25.09 14.15 -8.43
CA TYR A 433 24.69 15.11 -9.45
C TYR A 433 24.64 14.45 -10.83
N GLY A 434 25.62 13.59 -11.13
CA GLY A 434 25.84 12.97 -12.44
C GLY A 434 26.47 13.93 -13.46
N ASP A 435 26.90 13.38 -14.60
CA ASP A 435 27.48 14.16 -15.69
C ASP A 435 26.47 15.19 -16.19
N ASP A 436 26.88 16.46 -16.30
CA ASP A 436 26.01 17.59 -16.63
C ASP A 436 24.70 17.65 -15.82
N TYR A 437 24.73 17.21 -14.56
CA TYR A 437 23.58 17.20 -13.64
C TYR A 437 22.41 16.31 -14.08
N ASP A 438 22.68 15.27 -14.86
CA ASP A 438 21.65 14.39 -15.41
C ASP A 438 20.90 13.59 -14.31
N THR A 439 21.61 13.14 -13.28
CA THR A 439 21.11 12.21 -12.26
C THR A 439 20.17 12.93 -11.31
N ILE A 440 20.57 14.11 -10.83
CA ILE A 440 19.70 14.99 -10.04
C ILE A 440 18.47 15.46 -10.85
N SER A 441 18.63 15.68 -12.16
CA SER A 441 17.52 16.06 -13.04
C SER A 441 16.49 14.93 -13.22
N LEU A 442 16.96 13.68 -13.33
CA LEU A 442 16.08 12.51 -13.39
C LEU A 442 15.34 12.29 -12.07
N LEU A 443 16.01 12.51 -10.93
CA LEU A 443 15.39 12.45 -9.61
C LEU A 443 14.32 13.53 -9.44
N SER A 444 14.65 14.79 -9.75
CA SER A 444 13.71 15.91 -9.67
C SER A 444 12.43 15.62 -10.48
N ARG A 445 12.59 15.11 -11.71
CA ARG A 445 11.46 14.64 -12.53
C ARG A 445 10.70 13.46 -11.92
N ALA A 446 11.37 12.52 -11.28
CA ALA A 446 10.72 11.38 -10.64
C ALA A 446 9.87 11.78 -9.43
N ILE A 447 10.26 12.82 -8.68
CA ILE A 447 9.56 13.28 -7.47
C ILE A 447 8.62 14.47 -7.68
N ALA A 448 8.66 15.11 -8.86
CA ALA A 448 7.84 16.27 -9.21
C ALA A 448 6.34 16.08 -8.86
N ILE A 449 5.74 17.09 -8.23
CA ILE A 449 4.34 17.04 -7.76
C ILE A 449 3.35 17.46 -8.86
N ARG A 450 3.79 18.28 -9.83
CA ARG A 450 2.96 18.79 -10.92
C ARG A 450 3.59 18.58 -12.30
N ASP A 451 2.76 18.72 -13.34
CA ASP A 451 3.15 18.63 -14.76
C ASP A 451 3.87 19.90 -15.26
N ASP A 452 3.61 21.05 -14.63
CA ASP A 452 4.22 22.35 -14.92
C ASP A 452 5.47 22.65 -14.09
N ALA A 453 5.81 21.77 -13.13
CA ALA A 453 7.05 21.85 -12.40
C ALA A 453 8.16 21.81 -13.44
N ARG A 454 8.83 22.96 -13.62
CA ARG A 454 10.07 23.03 -14.39
C ARG A 454 11.01 21.98 -13.82
N ILE A 455 12.13 21.70 -14.51
CA ILE A 455 13.25 21.01 -13.85
C ILE A 455 13.77 22.00 -12.81
N ASP A 456 13.06 22.09 -11.69
CA ASP A 456 13.38 22.89 -10.54
C ASP A 456 14.46 22.10 -9.78
N PRO A 457 15.39 22.81 -9.11
CA PRO A 457 16.27 22.17 -8.14
C PRO A 457 15.43 21.36 -7.15
N LEU A 458 16.02 20.33 -6.54
CA LEU A 458 15.32 19.53 -5.55
C LEU A 458 14.64 20.45 -4.51
N PRO A 459 13.39 20.17 -4.10
CA PRO A 459 12.67 21.00 -3.13
C PRO A 459 13.54 21.24 -1.89
N GLN A 460 13.84 22.51 -1.56
CA GLN A 460 14.82 22.83 -0.53
C GLN A 460 14.26 22.69 0.88
N ALA A 461 15.04 22.06 1.76
CA ALA A 461 14.79 22.03 3.19
C ALA A 461 15.07 23.39 3.86
N PRO A 462 14.57 23.63 5.09
CA PRO A 462 14.95 24.81 5.87
C PRO A 462 16.46 24.93 6.06
N GLU A 463 17.12 23.78 6.25
CA GLU A 463 18.57 23.66 6.27
C GLU A 463 19.09 23.36 4.86
N LYS A 464 19.63 24.40 4.19
CA LYS A 464 19.99 24.34 2.77
C LYS A 464 21.20 23.44 2.48
N SER A 465 22.22 23.49 3.32
CA SER A 465 23.46 22.72 3.15
C SER A 465 24.14 22.39 4.48
N ILE A 466 24.73 21.20 4.58
CA ILE A 466 25.60 20.80 5.69
C ILE A 466 26.89 20.18 5.17
N SER A 467 27.91 20.05 6.01
CA SER A 467 29.13 19.33 5.64
C SER A 467 28.91 17.81 5.62
N VAL A 468 29.74 17.08 4.88
CA VAL A 468 29.72 15.60 4.86
C VAL A 468 29.97 15.03 6.26
N MET A 469 30.88 15.64 7.03
CA MET A 469 31.17 15.22 8.39
C MET A 469 29.99 15.43 9.34
N GLU A 470 29.28 16.54 9.21
CA GLU A 470 28.05 16.81 9.98
C GLU A 470 26.95 15.78 9.65
N PHE A 471 26.78 15.44 8.37
CA PHE A 471 25.87 14.39 7.95
C PHE A 471 26.25 13.02 8.52
N ALA A 472 27.54 12.65 8.47
CA ALA A 472 28.05 11.41 9.06
C ALA A 472 27.83 11.37 10.58
N HIS A 473 28.05 12.49 11.29
CA HIS A 473 27.76 12.61 12.72
C HIS A 473 26.27 12.38 13.02
N ARG A 474 25.36 12.91 12.20
CA ARG A 474 23.92 12.66 12.34
C ARG A 474 23.57 11.18 12.18
N LEU A 475 24.14 10.51 11.18
CA LEU A 475 23.94 9.07 10.99
C LEU A 475 24.50 8.27 12.17
N TYR A 476 25.69 8.62 12.66
CA TYR A 476 26.27 8.00 13.85
C TYR A 476 25.36 8.15 15.08
N ASN A 477 24.87 9.36 15.35
CA ASN A 477 23.99 9.66 16.48
C ASN A 477 22.64 8.91 16.38
N ILE A 478 22.08 8.76 15.17
CA ILE A 478 20.88 7.96 14.94
C ILE A 478 21.18 6.47 15.16
N GLY A 479 22.35 6.00 14.76
CA GLY A 479 22.79 4.61 14.94
C GLY A 479 23.03 4.22 16.40
N THR A 480 23.46 5.17 17.24
CA THR A 480 23.61 4.96 18.70
C THR A 480 22.31 5.14 19.47
N ALA A 481 21.25 5.65 18.83
CA ALA A 481 19.96 5.83 19.46
C ALA A 481 19.27 4.49 19.81
N GLN A 482 18.82 4.37 21.06
CA GLN A 482 18.28 3.11 21.61
C GLN A 482 16.87 2.76 21.10
N ARG A 483 16.09 3.76 20.68
CA ARG A 483 14.67 3.60 20.33
C ARG A 483 14.42 3.94 18.87
N ARG A 484 13.59 3.13 18.21
CA ARG A 484 13.14 3.42 16.84
C ARG A 484 12.34 4.73 16.74
N GLN A 485 11.71 5.18 17.83
CA GLN A 485 11.06 6.49 17.85
C GLN A 485 12.05 7.65 17.72
N SER A 486 13.32 7.44 18.07
CA SER A 486 14.41 8.43 17.92
C SER A 486 14.97 8.48 16.50
N VAL A 487 14.49 7.62 15.58
CA VAL A 487 14.85 7.71 14.16
C VAL A 487 14.16 8.94 13.58
N VAL A 488 15.00 9.88 13.14
CA VAL A 488 14.64 11.16 12.54
C VAL A 488 15.29 11.33 11.17
N ALA A 489 14.87 12.33 10.39
CA ALA A 489 15.56 12.75 9.17
C ALA A 489 17.07 12.96 9.45
N PRO A 490 17.97 12.42 8.60
CA PRO A 490 17.72 11.97 7.23
C PRO A 490 17.29 10.50 7.07
N VAL A 491 17.20 9.73 8.15
CA VAL A 491 16.93 8.28 8.09
C VAL A 491 15.44 7.99 8.01
N TRP A 492 15.05 7.15 7.05
CA TRP A 492 13.67 6.73 6.88
C TRP A 492 13.31 5.59 7.85
N ARG A 493 12.31 5.81 8.71
CA ARG A 493 11.95 4.89 9.80
C ARG A 493 11.55 3.49 9.31
N GLU A 494 10.99 3.37 8.12
CA GLU A 494 10.57 2.10 7.53
C GLU A 494 11.69 1.36 6.78
N GLY A 495 12.81 2.04 6.57
CA GLY A 495 13.97 1.52 5.87
C GLY A 495 14.87 0.61 6.70
N ALA A 496 15.89 0.05 6.06
CA ALA A 496 16.89 -0.81 6.67
C ALA A 496 18.05 -0.04 7.34
N THR A 497 18.29 1.23 6.98
CA THR A 497 19.45 2.01 7.41
C THR A 497 19.64 2.04 8.92
N TRP A 498 18.57 2.27 9.70
CA TRP A 498 18.70 2.29 11.16
C TRP A 498 19.16 0.94 11.73
N HIS A 499 18.63 -0.16 11.19
CA HIS A 499 19.05 -1.51 11.58
C HIS A 499 20.50 -1.78 11.19
N THR A 500 20.90 -1.36 9.98
CA THR A 500 22.27 -1.49 9.48
C THR A 500 23.26 -0.67 10.31
N LEU A 501 22.96 0.60 10.58
CA LEU A 501 23.75 1.49 11.45
C LEU A 501 23.98 0.84 12.81
N HIS A 502 22.90 0.41 13.46
CA HIS A 502 23.00 -0.16 14.81
C HIS A 502 23.87 -1.43 14.84
N VAL A 503 23.80 -2.29 13.82
CA VAL A 503 24.63 -3.50 13.73
C VAL A 503 26.09 -3.14 13.39
N THR A 504 26.28 -2.18 12.49
CA THR A 504 27.58 -1.73 11.98
C THR A 504 28.39 -1.08 13.08
N LEU A 505 27.79 -0.14 13.83
CA LEU A 505 28.47 0.52 14.94
C LEU A 505 28.85 -0.46 16.05
N ALA A 506 27.99 -1.47 16.31
CA ALA A 506 28.31 -2.51 17.27
C ALA A 506 29.50 -3.40 16.81
N HIS A 507 29.58 -3.74 15.51
CA HIS A 507 30.72 -4.47 14.95
C HIS A 507 31.99 -3.61 14.93
N GLY A 508 31.89 -2.34 14.53
CA GLY A 508 33.03 -1.43 14.51
C GLY A 508 33.64 -1.21 15.89
N SER A 509 32.80 -1.00 16.91
CA SER A 509 33.26 -0.91 18.29
C SER A 509 33.86 -2.22 18.81
N ALA A 510 33.43 -3.37 18.29
CA ALA A 510 34.02 -4.67 18.62
C ALA A 510 35.40 -4.86 17.99
N LEU A 511 35.56 -4.48 16.71
CA LEU A 511 36.82 -4.56 15.98
C LEU A 511 37.89 -3.66 16.58
N LEU A 512 37.52 -2.44 16.99
CA LEU A 512 38.41 -1.51 17.69
C LEU A 512 38.76 -1.95 19.13
N GLY A 513 38.19 -3.04 19.66
CA GLY A 513 38.60 -3.58 20.96
C GLY A 513 38.39 -2.62 22.15
N GLN A 514 39.05 -2.92 23.29
CA GLN A 514 38.99 -2.08 24.50
C GLN A 514 40.10 -1.01 24.55
N GLU A 515 41.10 -1.12 23.69
CA GLU A 515 42.27 -0.24 23.66
C GLU A 515 41.92 1.20 23.24
N PHE A 516 40.82 1.38 22.50
CA PHE A 516 40.33 2.67 22.06
C PHE A 516 39.23 3.19 22.99
N SER A 517 39.32 4.47 23.37
CA SER A 517 38.26 5.16 24.12
C SER A 517 36.97 5.27 23.29
N ASP A 518 35.82 5.38 23.95
CA ASP A 518 34.53 5.52 23.25
C ASP A 518 34.47 6.75 22.34
N ALA A 519 35.16 7.84 22.72
CA ALA A 519 35.28 9.04 21.89
C ALA A 519 36.11 8.79 20.62
N GLU A 520 37.22 8.05 20.74
CA GLU A 520 38.06 7.71 19.59
C GLU A 520 37.36 6.72 18.64
N LYS A 521 36.62 5.75 19.20
CA LYS A 521 35.75 4.86 18.41
C LYS A 521 34.71 5.64 17.64
N ALA A 522 34.02 6.57 18.31
CA ALA A 522 33.02 7.42 17.68
C ALA A 522 33.62 8.23 16.53
N LYS A 523 34.81 8.81 16.74
CA LYS A 523 35.54 9.58 15.74
C LYS A 523 35.91 8.74 14.52
N ARG A 524 36.53 7.56 14.71
CA ARG A 524 36.93 6.67 13.61
C ARG A 524 35.73 6.15 12.82
N LEU A 525 34.66 5.73 13.49
CA LEU A 525 33.45 5.23 12.83
C LEU A 525 32.71 6.33 12.08
N THR A 526 32.65 7.54 12.65
CA THR A 526 32.05 8.70 11.95
C THR A 526 32.87 9.07 10.73
N LYS A 527 34.21 9.09 10.83
CA LYS A 527 35.10 9.32 9.68
C LYS A 527 34.88 8.27 8.59
N ALA A 528 34.76 7.00 8.95
CA ALA A 528 34.50 5.93 7.97
C ALA A 528 33.16 6.12 7.22
N ILE A 529 32.11 6.56 7.93
CA ILE A 529 30.83 6.93 7.31
C ILE A 529 31.02 8.12 6.37
N ALA A 530 31.76 9.15 6.78
CA ALA A 530 32.03 10.33 5.95
C ALA A 530 32.82 9.99 4.68
N ASP A 531 33.88 9.18 4.80
CA ASP A 531 34.69 8.71 3.68
C ASP A 531 33.84 7.88 2.70
N ALA A 532 32.95 7.03 3.22
CA ALA A 532 32.00 6.27 2.42
C ALA A 532 30.95 7.15 1.71
N VAL A 533 30.49 8.24 2.34
CA VAL A 533 29.57 9.21 1.71
C VAL A 533 30.22 9.86 0.50
N LEU A 534 31.51 10.21 0.59
CA LEU A 534 32.30 10.73 -0.53
C LEU A 534 32.51 9.67 -1.61
N ALA A 535 32.93 8.46 -1.24
CA ALA A 535 33.20 7.37 -2.18
C ALA A 535 31.95 6.92 -2.97
N ASN A 536 30.76 7.02 -2.37
CA ASN A 536 29.48 6.71 -3.03
C ASN A 536 28.83 7.93 -3.71
N HIS A 537 29.55 9.06 -3.81
CA HIS A 537 29.10 10.29 -4.44
C HIS A 537 27.72 10.76 -3.94
N VAL A 538 27.47 10.69 -2.63
CA VAL A 538 26.23 11.20 -2.04
C VAL A 538 26.37 12.71 -1.85
N HIS A 539 25.62 13.47 -2.64
CA HIS A 539 25.69 14.95 -2.66
C HIS A 539 24.46 15.63 -2.05
N PHE A 540 23.36 14.91 -1.87
CA PHE A 540 22.13 15.45 -1.30
C PHE A 540 21.29 14.35 -0.63
N PHE A 541 20.41 14.76 0.27
CA PHE A 541 19.58 13.83 1.03
C PHE A 541 18.19 14.39 1.36
N PRO A 542 17.15 13.55 1.47
CA PRO A 542 15.82 13.97 1.91
C PRO A 542 15.81 14.33 3.40
N ASN A 543 15.22 15.46 3.73
CA ASN A 543 15.14 16.04 5.08
C ASN A 543 13.68 16.28 5.51
N LYS A 544 13.46 16.80 6.72
CA LYS A 544 12.13 17.15 7.23
C LYS A 544 11.53 18.34 6.47
N SER A 545 10.23 18.29 6.16
CA SER A 545 9.50 19.39 5.48
C SER A 545 9.08 20.56 6.40
N GLY A 546 9.53 20.59 7.65
CA GLY A 546 9.22 21.64 8.62
C GLY A 546 9.58 21.22 10.05
N ASP A 547 9.52 22.16 11.00
CA ASP A 547 10.02 21.94 12.37
C ASP A 547 9.24 20.89 13.17
N ARG A 548 7.96 20.67 12.83
CA ARG A 548 7.12 19.68 13.49
C ARG A 548 7.26 18.26 12.90
N SER A 549 7.91 18.11 11.74
CA SER A 549 8.13 16.79 11.14
C SER A 549 9.48 16.21 11.59
N SER A 550 9.46 14.97 12.05
CA SER A 550 10.67 14.20 12.34
C SER A 550 11.08 13.26 11.20
N VAL A 551 10.25 13.11 10.17
CA VAL A 551 10.40 12.09 9.13
C VAL A 551 10.98 12.72 7.85
N PRO A 552 11.91 12.06 7.14
CA PRO A 552 12.39 12.54 5.84
C PRO A 552 11.23 12.61 4.84
N SER A 553 11.27 13.61 3.97
CA SER A 553 10.23 13.88 2.97
C SER A 553 10.84 14.11 1.59
N LEU A 554 10.14 13.68 0.55
CA LEU A 554 10.53 13.95 -0.84
C LEU A 554 10.26 15.41 -1.26
N SER A 555 9.54 16.18 -0.44
CA SER A 555 9.32 17.61 -0.65
C SER A 555 10.35 18.50 0.06
N SER A 556 11.40 17.93 0.64
CA SER A 556 12.43 18.66 1.38
C SER A 556 13.78 17.96 1.28
N TRP A 557 14.79 18.62 0.72
CA TRP A 557 16.12 18.08 0.46
C TRP A 557 17.20 19.05 0.92
N THR A 558 18.29 18.51 1.45
CA THR A 558 19.47 19.26 1.88
C THR A 558 20.69 18.81 1.08
N TYR A 559 21.53 19.77 0.66
CA TYR A 559 22.78 19.47 -0.04
C TYR A 559 23.94 19.19 0.93
N LEU A 560 24.88 18.35 0.51
CA LEU A 560 26.14 18.11 1.18
C LEU A 560 27.22 18.95 0.50
N GLY A 561 27.75 19.95 1.23
CA GLY A 561 28.67 20.94 0.68
C GLY A 561 27.95 22.03 -0.13
N ASN A 562 28.68 22.64 -1.07
CA ASN A 562 28.15 23.75 -1.88
C ASN A 562 27.15 23.22 -2.91
N PRO A 563 25.92 23.76 -2.98
CA PRO A 563 24.97 23.39 -4.01
C PRO A 563 25.51 23.79 -5.39
N PRO A 564 25.15 23.07 -6.46
CA PRO A 564 25.56 23.43 -7.79
C PRO A 564 24.98 24.79 -8.19
N ASN A 565 25.77 25.60 -8.88
CA ASN A 565 25.35 26.91 -9.37
C ASN A 565 24.05 26.75 -10.19
N ALA A 566 22.98 27.43 -9.80
CA ALA A 566 21.66 27.33 -10.43
C ALA A 566 21.69 27.64 -11.94
N ALA A 567 22.69 28.40 -12.41
CA ALA A 567 22.95 28.67 -13.81
C ALA A 567 23.34 27.42 -14.63
N HIS A 568 24.01 26.43 -14.02
CA HIS A 568 24.43 25.20 -14.69
C HIS A 568 23.31 24.16 -14.85
N LEU A 569 22.41 24.05 -13.86
CA LEU A 569 21.18 23.25 -13.97
C LEU A 569 20.25 23.77 -15.09
N ALA A 570 20.32 25.08 -15.37
CA ALA A 570 19.58 25.70 -16.47
C ALA A 570 20.26 25.53 -17.85
N THR A 571 21.55 25.19 -17.92
CA THR A 571 22.32 25.04 -19.18
C THR A 571 22.46 23.60 -19.68
N SER A 572 22.21 22.58 -18.85
CA SER A 572 22.00 21.18 -19.30
C SER A 572 20.64 20.98 -20.02
N ARG A 573 20.26 21.98 -20.83
CA ARG A 573 19.06 22.00 -21.66
C ARG A 573 19.43 21.53 -23.07
N LEU A 574 19.34 20.22 -23.28
CA LEU A 574 19.03 19.66 -24.59
C LEU A 574 17.65 18.98 -24.53
N ASP A 575 16.62 19.79 -24.27
CA ASP A 575 15.30 19.46 -24.82
C ASP A 575 15.43 19.55 -26.34
N SER A 576 15.17 18.46 -27.06
CA SER A 576 15.17 18.49 -28.53
C SER A 576 14.23 19.60 -29.01
N VAL A 577 14.62 20.32 -30.07
CA VAL A 577 13.89 21.47 -30.65
C VAL A 577 12.39 21.18 -30.85
N GLY A 578 12.02 19.93 -31.14
CA GLY A 578 10.63 19.49 -31.28
C GLY A 578 9.78 19.54 -29.99
N THR A 579 10.40 19.37 -28.83
CA THR A 579 9.73 19.42 -27.51
C THR A 579 9.44 20.85 -27.07
N HIS A 580 10.33 21.79 -27.37
CA HIS A 580 10.15 23.21 -27.06
C HIS A 580 9.04 23.85 -27.92
N LEU A 581 8.98 23.50 -29.21
CA LEU A 581 7.91 23.92 -30.13
C LEU A 581 6.55 23.35 -29.73
N LYS A 582 6.48 22.08 -29.32
CA LYS A 582 5.24 21.50 -28.77
C LYS A 582 4.79 22.23 -27.52
N ARG A 583 5.69 22.53 -26.56
CA ARG A 583 5.33 23.26 -25.33
C ARG A 583 4.89 24.70 -25.56
N LYS A 584 5.57 25.48 -26.41
CA LYS A 584 5.12 26.85 -26.75
C LYS A 584 3.74 26.84 -27.41
N ARG A 585 3.47 25.84 -28.25
CA ARG A 585 2.15 25.65 -28.86
C ARG A 585 1.11 25.24 -27.82
N THR A 586 1.42 24.33 -26.89
CA THR A 586 0.50 23.92 -25.81
C THR A 586 0.23 25.06 -24.82
N GLN A 587 1.22 25.91 -24.52
CA GLN A 587 1.04 27.06 -23.63
C GLN A 587 0.21 28.16 -24.29
N ALA A 588 0.46 28.46 -25.56
CA ALA A 588 -0.39 29.36 -26.35
C ALA A 588 -1.83 28.81 -26.50
N ILE A 589 -2.00 27.49 -26.61
CA ILE A 589 -3.32 26.83 -26.63
C ILE A 589 -3.99 26.92 -25.25
N ARG A 590 -3.27 26.72 -24.13
CA ARG A 590 -3.82 26.87 -22.78
C ARG A 590 -4.30 28.30 -22.51
N GLU A 591 -3.52 29.31 -22.90
CA GLU A 591 -3.92 30.72 -22.79
C GLU A 591 -5.12 31.07 -23.69
N LEU A 592 -5.26 30.42 -24.85
CA LEU A 592 -6.44 30.54 -25.71
C LEU A 592 -7.70 29.90 -25.09
N VAL A 593 -7.56 28.71 -24.47
CA VAL A 593 -8.63 27.94 -23.83
C VAL A 593 -9.08 28.58 -22.50
N GLU A 594 -8.16 29.21 -21.77
CA GLU A 594 -8.45 29.91 -20.51
C GLU A 594 -9.28 31.19 -20.72
N ASN A 595 -9.22 31.81 -21.89
CA ASN A 595 -10.01 33.01 -22.23
C ASN A 595 -11.29 32.70 -23.04
N ASP A 596 -11.45 31.49 -23.56
CA ASP A 596 -12.63 31.06 -24.30
C ASP A 596 -13.79 30.71 -23.33
N ILE A 597 -14.88 31.47 -23.36
CA ILE A 597 -16.07 31.25 -22.51
C ILE A 597 -16.77 29.89 -22.76
N THR A 598 -16.51 29.25 -23.90
CA THR A 598 -17.07 27.95 -24.30
C THR A 598 -16.14 26.77 -24.00
N ALA A 599 -14.89 27.04 -23.64
CA ALA A 599 -13.92 26.01 -23.39
C ALA A 599 -14.30 25.16 -22.17
N LYS A 600 -13.94 23.88 -22.27
CA LYS A 600 -14.24 22.87 -21.26
C LYS A 600 -13.50 23.19 -19.95
N TRP A 601 -14.12 22.85 -18.83
CA TRP A 601 -13.56 23.08 -17.50
C TRP A 601 -13.99 21.97 -16.53
N ASN A 602 -13.24 21.82 -15.45
CA ASN A 602 -13.39 20.75 -14.46
C ASN A 602 -13.46 21.37 -13.04
N ILE A 603 -14.39 20.89 -12.20
CA ILE A 603 -14.57 21.38 -10.83
C ILE A 603 -13.49 20.86 -9.88
N LEU A 604 -13.02 19.64 -10.09
CA LEU A 604 -12.01 19.00 -9.26
C LEU A 604 -10.67 19.74 -9.38
N GLU A 605 -10.35 20.21 -10.58
CA GLU A 605 -9.13 20.98 -10.89
C GLU A 605 -9.21 22.46 -10.48
N CYS A 606 -10.42 22.98 -10.26
CA CYS A 606 -10.66 24.38 -9.98
C CYS A 606 -10.62 24.69 -8.48
N THR A 607 -9.62 25.41 -7.99
CA THR A 607 -9.61 25.90 -6.59
C THR A 607 -10.65 27.00 -6.37
N ILE A 608 -11.07 27.23 -5.12
CA ILE A 608 -12.02 28.32 -4.78
C ILE A 608 -11.48 29.68 -5.25
N GLU A 609 -10.17 29.93 -5.12
CA GLU A 609 -9.53 31.16 -5.61
C GLU A 609 -9.59 31.31 -7.13
N SER A 610 -9.35 30.21 -7.87
CA SER A 610 -9.36 30.22 -9.33
C SER A 610 -10.78 30.23 -9.93
N TYR A 611 -11.81 29.93 -9.12
CA TYR A 611 -13.18 29.78 -9.57
C TYR A 611 -13.75 31.00 -10.28
N LYS A 612 -13.32 32.21 -9.90
CA LYS A 612 -13.69 33.47 -10.57
C LYS A 612 -13.47 33.47 -12.09
N ARG A 613 -12.48 32.70 -12.57
CA ARG A 613 -12.18 32.55 -14.02
C ARG A 613 -13.20 31.70 -14.77
N TYR A 614 -13.92 30.85 -14.04
CA TYR A 614 -14.90 29.90 -14.58
C TYR A 614 -16.35 30.37 -14.38
N MET A 615 -16.55 31.43 -13.58
CA MET A 615 -17.87 32.00 -13.30
C MET A 615 -18.57 32.55 -14.55
N THR A 616 -17.88 32.81 -15.65
CA THR A 616 -18.45 33.30 -16.91
C THR A 616 -18.65 32.19 -17.96
N ARG A 617 -18.31 30.94 -17.64
CA ARG A 617 -18.41 29.82 -18.59
C ARG A 617 -19.87 29.52 -18.92
N THR A 618 -20.15 29.38 -20.22
CA THR A 618 -21.49 29.10 -20.73
C THR A 618 -21.81 27.60 -20.76
N ARG A 619 -20.80 26.74 -20.58
CA ARG A 619 -20.93 25.29 -20.56
C ARG A 619 -20.82 24.73 -19.13
N LEU A 620 -21.53 23.64 -18.85
CA LEU A 620 -21.33 22.85 -17.63
C LEU A 620 -19.93 22.21 -17.58
N PRO A 621 -19.39 21.98 -16.37
CA PRO A 621 -18.09 21.34 -16.19
C PRO A 621 -18.13 19.87 -16.65
N GLU A 622 -17.00 19.32 -17.06
CA GLU A 622 -16.91 17.94 -17.55
C GLU A 622 -17.26 16.89 -16.48
N ASP A 623 -17.12 17.24 -15.20
CA ASP A 623 -17.52 16.39 -14.07
C ASP A 623 -19.03 16.33 -13.86
N TRP A 624 -19.83 17.04 -14.67
CA TRP A 624 -21.28 16.93 -14.63
C TRP A 624 -21.72 15.53 -15.03
N SER A 625 -22.00 14.69 -14.03
CA SER A 625 -22.33 13.29 -14.21
C SER A 625 -23.86 13.09 -14.30
N TRP A 626 -24.46 13.46 -15.43
CA TRP A 626 -25.83 13.05 -15.76
C TRP A 626 -25.88 12.52 -17.18
N ASN A 627 -25.80 11.18 -17.29
CA ASN A 627 -26.04 10.47 -18.52
C ASN A 627 -27.49 10.00 -18.44
N GLY A 628 -28.39 10.56 -19.26
CA GLY A 628 -29.84 10.30 -19.22
C GLY A 628 -30.28 8.82 -19.39
N ASP A 629 -29.34 7.87 -19.39
CA ASP A 629 -29.48 6.43 -19.62
C ASP A 629 -29.34 5.58 -18.34
N GLN A 630 -29.20 6.18 -17.14
CA GLN A 630 -29.18 5.39 -15.90
C GLN A 630 -30.57 4.78 -15.64
N SER A 631 -30.68 3.48 -15.94
CA SER A 631 -31.76 2.52 -15.67
C SER A 631 -32.98 3.04 -14.88
N LEU A 632 -34.16 2.90 -15.50
CA LEU A 632 -35.53 3.14 -15.02
C LEU A 632 -35.94 2.47 -13.69
N GLU A 633 -35.01 1.93 -12.89
CA GLU A 633 -35.31 1.23 -11.63
C GLU A 633 -35.63 2.15 -10.45
N GLY A 634 -35.87 3.46 -10.67
CA GLY A 634 -36.16 4.38 -9.58
C GLY A 634 -37.01 5.59 -9.99
N ASN A 635 -38.27 5.58 -9.55
CA ASN A 635 -39.21 6.71 -9.41
C ASN A 635 -39.17 7.78 -10.52
N GLU A 636 -40.12 7.65 -11.46
CA GLU A 636 -40.31 8.53 -12.62
C GLU A 636 -40.33 10.03 -12.25
N GLU A 637 -40.90 10.40 -11.10
CA GLU A 637 -40.99 11.81 -10.70
C GLU A 637 -39.63 12.42 -10.37
N VAL A 638 -38.73 11.66 -9.75
CA VAL A 638 -37.37 12.11 -9.44
C VAL A 638 -36.56 12.28 -10.73
N TYR A 639 -36.74 11.37 -11.69
CA TYR A 639 -36.10 11.47 -13.00
C TYR A 639 -36.53 12.73 -13.75
N ARG A 640 -37.84 13.06 -13.72
CA ARG A 640 -38.37 14.30 -14.30
C ARG A 640 -37.71 15.55 -13.72
N VAL A 641 -37.43 15.57 -12.41
CA VAL A 641 -36.72 16.71 -11.79
C VAL A 641 -35.27 16.80 -12.28
N TYR A 642 -34.56 15.66 -12.43
CA TYR A 642 -33.19 15.65 -12.97
C TYR A 642 -33.15 16.12 -14.42
N GLN A 643 -34.07 15.65 -15.25
CA GLN A 643 -34.18 16.06 -16.66
C GLN A 643 -34.50 17.56 -16.78
N TRP A 644 -35.43 18.05 -15.96
CA TRP A 644 -35.75 19.48 -15.87
C TRP A 644 -34.52 20.29 -15.45
N ALA A 645 -33.82 19.88 -14.39
CA ALA A 645 -32.67 20.58 -13.86
C ALA A 645 -31.49 20.59 -14.85
N ALA A 646 -31.22 19.47 -15.53
CA ALA A 646 -30.19 19.42 -16.58
C ALA A 646 -30.51 20.37 -17.74
N THR A 647 -31.78 20.43 -18.16
CA THR A 647 -32.21 21.38 -19.21
C THR A 647 -32.05 22.84 -18.75
N ARG A 648 -32.37 23.13 -17.48
CA ARG A 648 -32.24 24.48 -16.91
C ARG A 648 -30.77 24.89 -16.73
N LEU A 649 -29.93 23.98 -16.25
CA LEU A 649 -28.50 24.18 -15.97
C LEU A 649 -27.60 24.11 -17.22
N ALA A 650 -28.12 23.67 -18.37
CA ALA A 650 -27.37 23.59 -19.62
C ALA A 650 -26.69 24.91 -20.03
N ASN A 651 -27.25 26.05 -19.60
CA ASN A 651 -26.64 27.37 -19.71
C ASN A 651 -26.55 28.03 -18.31
N PRO A 652 -25.47 27.79 -17.55
CA PRO A 652 -25.33 28.25 -16.16
C PRO A 652 -25.44 29.77 -15.96
N GLN A 653 -25.16 30.54 -17.01
CA GLN A 653 -25.19 32.01 -17.00
C GLN A 653 -26.55 32.61 -17.32
N ARG A 654 -27.52 31.79 -17.76
CA ARG A 654 -28.80 32.26 -18.30
C ARG A 654 -29.65 33.00 -17.27
N ASP A 655 -29.62 32.56 -16.02
CA ASP A 655 -30.50 33.05 -14.97
C ASP A 655 -29.77 33.14 -13.62
N TRP A 656 -30.27 33.93 -12.68
CA TRP A 656 -29.71 34.03 -11.34
C TRP A 656 -29.87 32.71 -10.57
N CYS A 657 -30.97 31.96 -10.79
CA CYS A 657 -31.17 30.64 -10.19
C CYS A 657 -30.03 29.68 -10.56
N THR A 658 -29.69 29.60 -11.86
CA THR A 658 -28.63 28.72 -12.35
C THR A 658 -27.27 29.08 -11.75
N ARG A 659 -26.96 30.38 -11.64
CA ARG A 659 -25.69 30.84 -11.05
C ARG A 659 -25.60 30.50 -9.56
N LEU A 660 -26.63 30.84 -8.78
CA LEU A 660 -26.66 30.57 -7.34
C LEU A 660 -26.52 29.07 -7.04
N ALA A 661 -27.27 28.21 -7.74
CA ALA A 661 -27.18 26.77 -7.57
C ALA A 661 -25.77 26.24 -7.86
N MET A 662 -25.14 26.70 -8.95
CA MET A 662 -23.81 26.27 -9.35
C MET A 662 -22.73 26.74 -8.37
N HIS A 663 -22.80 27.97 -7.88
CA HIS A 663 -21.83 28.52 -6.93
C HIS A 663 -21.91 27.80 -5.57
N LEU A 664 -23.11 27.56 -5.05
CA LEU A 664 -23.29 26.86 -3.78
C LEU A 664 -22.92 25.37 -3.88
N ALA A 665 -23.27 24.70 -4.99
CA ALA A 665 -22.87 23.32 -5.23
C ALA A 665 -21.34 23.17 -5.36
N PHE A 666 -20.69 24.12 -6.04
CA PHE A 666 -19.23 24.17 -6.14
C PHE A 666 -18.59 24.26 -4.75
N LEU A 667 -19.04 25.20 -3.91
CA LEU A 667 -18.53 25.36 -2.55
C LEU A 667 -18.74 24.11 -1.68
N LEU A 668 -19.91 23.45 -1.77
CA LEU A 668 -20.17 22.19 -1.09
C LEU A 668 -19.24 21.05 -1.53
N SER A 669 -18.94 20.97 -2.83
CA SER A 669 -18.06 19.92 -3.36
C SER A 669 -16.66 19.99 -2.75
N LYS A 670 -16.18 21.21 -2.41
CA LYS A 670 -14.85 21.43 -1.82
C LYS A 670 -14.73 21.00 -0.37
N ILE A 671 -15.82 20.98 0.38
CA ILE A 671 -15.81 20.58 1.80
C ILE A 671 -16.16 19.10 2.01
N THR A 672 -16.47 18.37 0.93
CA THR A 672 -16.80 16.94 0.97
C THR A 672 -15.64 16.12 1.57
N PRO A 673 -15.87 15.19 2.52
CA PRO A 673 -17.16 14.63 2.97
C PRO A 673 -17.84 15.35 4.16
N TYR A 674 -17.45 16.58 4.50
CA TYR A 674 -17.91 17.33 5.69
C TYR A 674 -19.13 18.19 5.33
N VAL A 675 -20.17 17.55 4.82
CA VAL A 675 -21.36 18.22 4.25
C VAL A 675 -22.62 17.99 5.09
N PHE A 676 -22.49 17.30 6.23
CA PHE A 676 -23.60 16.93 7.10
C PHE A 676 -23.62 17.78 8.39
N SER A 677 -24.77 17.76 9.06
CA SER A 677 -24.92 18.35 10.40
C SER A 677 -25.00 17.26 11.49
N PRO A 678 -24.59 17.59 12.74
CA PRO A 678 -24.71 16.70 13.90
C PRO A 678 -26.11 16.14 14.08
N ASP A 679 -26.18 14.95 14.66
CA ASP A 679 -27.45 14.40 15.12
C ASP A 679 -27.79 15.02 16.48
N VAL A 680 -28.74 15.95 16.49
CA VAL A 680 -29.15 16.68 17.69
C VAL A 680 -29.90 15.80 18.71
N THR A 681 -30.29 14.57 18.35
CA THR A 681 -30.88 13.61 19.31
C THR A 681 -29.84 13.00 20.25
N LYS A 682 -28.55 13.15 19.95
CA LYS A 682 -27.42 12.71 20.77
C LYS A 682 -26.79 13.91 21.48
N GLU A 683 -27.50 14.46 22.45
CA GLU A 683 -27.15 15.73 23.12
C GLU A 683 -25.76 15.77 23.78
N ASN A 684 -25.14 14.62 24.05
CA ASN A 684 -23.85 14.53 24.75
C ASN A 684 -22.62 14.79 23.84
N ASP A 685 -22.77 14.67 22.52
CA ASP A 685 -21.61 14.72 21.60
C ASP A 685 -21.19 16.15 21.23
N PHE A 686 -22.06 17.16 21.45
CA PHE A 686 -21.81 18.54 21.04
C PHE A 686 -22.42 19.56 22.03
N PRO A 687 -21.60 20.18 22.92
CA PRO A 687 -22.07 21.11 23.96
C PRO A 687 -22.86 22.31 23.42
N ASP A 688 -22.54 22.76 22.21
CA ASP A 688 -23.19 23.91 21.57
C ASP A 688 -24.61 23.62 21.07
N VAL A 689 -25.01 22.34 20.93
CA VAL A 689 -26.34 21.96 20.42
C VAL A 689 -27.45 22.42 21.36
N LYS A 690 -27.25 22.33 22.69
CA LYS A 690 -28.24 22.80 23.68
C LYS A 690 -28.48 24.31 23.58
N ARG A 691 -27.41 25.09 23.36
CA ARG A 691 -27.51 26.55 23.16
C ARG A 691 -28.29 26.86 21.88
N ILE A 692 -27.98 26.16 20.78
CA ILE A 692 -28.63 26.36 19.47
C ILE A 692 -30.11 25.97 19.52
N LEU A 693 -30.47 24.89 20.23
CA LEU A 693 -31.87 24.49 20.42
C LEU A 693 -32.66 25.57 21.18
N LYS A 694 -32.06 26.17 22.21
CA LYS A 694 -32.67 27.28 22.98
C LYS A 694 -32.84 28.55 22.12
N GLU A 695 -31.83 28.92 21.34
CA GLU A 695 -31.90 30.05 20.40
C GLU A 695 -32.99 29.82 19.32
N MET A 696 -33.13 28.60 18.81
CA MET A 696 -34.17 28.23 17.84
C MET A 696 -35.58 28.20 18.45
N GLU A 697 -35.72 27.92 19.74
CA GLU A 697 -37.00 27.92 20.45
C GLU A 697 -37.52 29.35 20.73
N GLN A 698 -36.60 30.31 20.86
CA GLN A 698 -36.92 31.73 21.04
C GLN A 698 -37.44 32.41 19.76
N LEU A 699 -37.25 31.80 18.58
CA LEU A 699 -37.75 32.30 17.28
C LEU A 699 -39.27 32.09 17.07
N LYS A 700 -40.13 32.18 18.10
CA LYS A 700 -41.55 31.77 18.03
C LYS A 700 -42.38 32.46 16.92
N GLN A 701 -42.94 31.59 16.07
CA GLN A 701 -44.23 31.59 15.34
C GLN A 701 -44.63 32.67 14.31
N ASN A 702 -43.99 33.83 14.18
CA ASN A 702 -44.29 34.73 13.06
C ASN A 702 -43.05 35.08 12.23
N SER A 703 -43.11 34.64 10.98
CA SER A 703 -42.18 34.86 9.86
C SER A 703 -40.86 34.06 9.86
N PRO A 704 -40.56 33.34 8.76
CA PRO A 704 -39.22 32.81 8.51
C PRO A 704 -38.20 33.97 8.51
N SER A 705 -37.13 33.88 9.31
CA SER A 705 -36.18 34.99 9.47
C SER A 705 -34.73 34.61 9.14
N GLU A 706 -33.95 35.59 8.68
CA GLU A 706 -32.51 35.47 8.43
C GLU A 706 -31.73 35.03 9.68
N SER A 707 -32.25 35.37 10.87
CA SER A 707 -31.71 34.93 12.16
C SER A 707 -31.66 33.40 12.30
N SER A 708 -32.58 32.66 11.67
CA SER A 708 -32.54 31.19 11.67
C SER A 708 -31.32 30.63 10.94
N ILE A 709 -30.88 31.28 9.86
CA ILE A 709 -29.71 30.88 9.08
C ILE A 709 -28.43 31.10 9.91
N SER A 710 -28.31 32.26 10.56
CA SER A 710 -27.14 32.58 11.40
C SER A 710 -27.02 31.66 12.61
N ILE A 711 -28.15 31.29 13.24
CA ILE A 711 -28.19 30.34 14.36
C ILE A 711 -27.78 28.94 13.90
N ILE A 712 -28.33 28.43 12.78
CA ILE A 712 -28.04 27.08 12.29
C ILE A 712 -26.59 26.96 11.77
N ARG A 713 -26.00 28.03 11.22
CA ARG A 713 -24.58 28.06 10.80
C ARG A 713 -23.60 27.86 11.95
N LYS A 714 -24.01 28.07 13.22
CA LYS A 714 -23.20 27.74 14.40
C LYS A 714 -23.01 26.24 14.60
N LEU A 715 -23.84 25.38 14.01
CA LEU A 715 -23.64 23.93 14.06
C LEU A 715 -22.41 23.54 13.23
N PRO A 716 -21.50 22.69 13.74
CA PRO A 716 -20.34 22.26 12.98
C PRO A 716 -20.74 21.46 11.74
N TRP A 717 -19.86 21.43 10.74
CA TRP A 717 -19.96 20.55 9.59
C TRP A 717 -19.25 19.24 9.92
N ILE A 718 -19.97 18.11 9.82
CA ILE A 718 -19.45 16.79 10.19
C ILE A 718 -19.41 15.84 9.00
N LYS A 719 -18.54 14.84 9.12
CA LYS A 719 -18.43 13.72 8.19
C LYS A 719 -19.40 12.60 8.61
N LYS A 720 -20.15 12.03 7.67
CA LYS A 720 -20.93 10.79 7.84
C LYS A 720 -20.58 9.82 6.72
N GLU A 721 -20.50 8.53 7.04
CA GLU A 721 -20.29 7.47 6.03
C GLU A 721 -21.60 7.19 5.31
N ARG A 722 -21.80 7.84 4.16
CA ARG A 722 -22.92 7.59 3.24
C ARG A 722 -22.41 7.43 1.81
N ASN A 723 -23.00 6.50 1.07
CA ASN A 723 -22.67 6.24 -0.33
C ASN A 723 -22.82 7.53 -1.16
N GLY A 724 -21.80 7.85 -1.96
CA GLY A 724 -21.75 9.06 -2.80
C GLY A 724 -21.19 10.32 -2.12
N ALA A 725 -21.10 10.37 -0.78
CA ALA A 725 -20.55 11.54 -0.06
C ALA A 725 -19.02 11.65 -0.09
N HIS A 726 -18.34 10.76 -0.82
CA HIS A 726 -16.89 10.80 -1.04
C HIS A 726 -16.52 11.15 -2.49
N ASP A 727 -17.50 11.09 -3.40
CA ASP A 727 -17.33 11.42 -4.81
C ASP A 727 -17.72 12.88 -5.03
N ARG A 728 -16.70 13.75 -5.17
CA ARG A 728 -16.90 15.20 -5.30
C ARG A 728 -17.67 15.59 -6.57
N ALA A 729 -17.45 14.87 -7.67
CA ALA A 729 -18.10 15.13 -8.96
C ALA A 729 -19.59 14.78 -8.88
N LEU A 730 -19.89 13.56 -8.42
CA LEU A 730 -21.26 13.11 -8.23
C LEU A 730 -22.00 14.00 -7.22
N TYR A 731 -21.34 14.37 -6.12
CA TYR A 731 -21.92 15.22 -5.09
C TYR A 731 -22.20 16.64 -5.61
N PHE A 732 -21.33 17.20 -6.46
CA PHE A 732 -21.57 18.47 -7.13
C PHE A 732 -22.86 18.43 -7.98
N THR A 733 -23.00 17.43 -8.85
CA THR A 733 -24.19 17.29 -9.71
C THR A 733 -25.46 17.15 -8.88
N GLN A 734 -25.44 16.29 -7.85
CA GLN A 734 -26.58 16.12 -6.95
C GLN A 734 -26.93 17.41 -6.19
N ALA A 735 -25.92 18.12 -5.66
CA ALA A 735 -26.12 19.37 -4.94
C ALA A 735 -26.67 20.47 -5.84
N ALA A 736 -26.16 20.62 -7.06
CA ALA A 736 -26.64 21.61 -8.02
C ALA A 736 -28.11 21.37 -8.37
N VAL A 737 -28.50 20.11 -8.65
CA VAL A 737 -29.89 19.75 -8.94
C VAL A 737 -30.80 20.00 -7.73
N VAL A 738 -30.40 19.58 -6.53
CA VAL A 738 -31.20 19.78 -5.31
C VAL A 738 -31.37 21.27 -5.02
N ILE A 739 -30.29 22.05 -5.01
CA ILE A 739 -30.37 23.49 -4.75
C ILE A 739 -31.26 24.17 -5.79
N MET A 740 -31.07 23.84 -7.06
CA MET A 740 -31.88 24.37 -8.16
C MET A 740 -33.37 24.07 -8.00
N SER A 741 -33.70 22.85 -7.58
CA SER A 741 -35.09 22.43 -7.33
C SER A 741 -35.78 23.15 -6.16
N TRP A 742 -35.02 23.82 -5.29
CA TRP A 742 -35.57 24.60 -4.19
C TRP A 742 -35.65 26.10 -4.47
N ILE A 743 -34.73 26.64 -5.27
CA ILE A 743 -34.67 28.08 -5.58
C ILE A 743 -35.57 28.50 -6.75
N ASP A 744 -35.72 27.65 -7.78
CA ASP A 744 -36.46 28.01 -8.99
C ASP A 744 -37.97 27.76 -8.77
N PRO A 745 -38.83 28.81 -8.82
CA PRO A 745 -40.28 28.69 -8.70
C PRO A 745 -40.90 27.73 -9.71
N ASP A 746 -40.28 27.58 -10.89
CA ASP A 746 -40.79 26.72 -11.94
C ASP A 746 -40.46 25.24 -11.77
N SER A 747 -39.63 24.90 -10.79
CA SER A 747 -39.21 23.52 -10.57
C SER A 747 -40.38 22.61 -10.14
N PRO A 748 -40.37 21.33 -10.55
CA PRO A 748 -41.43 20.41 -10.15
C PRO A 748 -41.52 20.22 -8.63
N VAL A 749 -40.39 20.32 -7.91
CA VAL A 749 -40.34 20.23 -6.45
C VAL A 749 -40.97 21.46 -5.80
N ARG A 750 -40.61 22.68 -6.26
CA ARG A 750 -41.15 23.94 -5.73
C ARG A 750 -42.66 24.08 -5.95
N LYS A 751 -43.15 23.73 -7.15
CA LYS A 751 -44.58 23.71 -7.48
C LYS A 751 -45.40 22.77 -6.60
N GLN A 752 -44.82 21.64 -6.17
CA GLN A 752 -45.50 20.73 -5.25
C GLN A 752 -45.49 21.20 -3.80
N ILE A 753 -44.47 21.95 -3.37
CA ILE A 753 -44.43 22.56 -2.03
C ILE A 753 -45.50 23.64 -1.89
N GLU A 754 -45.75 24.39 -2.96
CA GLU A 754 -46.72 25.49 -2.99
C GLU A 754 -48.18 25.00 -3.16
N ASN A 755 -48.38 23.76 -3.61
CA ASN A 755 -49.71 23.19 -3.86
C ASN A 755 -50.21 22.37 -2.65
N VAL A 756 -50.95 23.03 -1.75
CA VAL A 756 -51.39 22.51 -0.43
C VAL A 756 -52.24 21.22 -0.52
N ASN A 757 -52.83 20.92 -1.68
CA ASN A 757 -53.79 19.83 -1.89
C ASN A 757 -53.20 18.52 -2.48
N ARG A 758 -51.90 18.44 -2.80
CA ARG A 758 -51.28 17.19 -3.31
C ARG A 758 -50.58 16.38 -2.22
N LYS A 759 -50.68 15.05 -2.31
CA LYS A 759 -49.97 14.09 -1.43
C LYS A 759 -48.47 14.41 -1.43
N ARG A 760 -47.86 14.59 -0.26
CA ARG A 760 -46.45 14.98 -0.01
C ARG A 760 -45.41 13.91 -0.41
N GLU A 761 -45.75 13.04 -1.36
CA GLU A 761 -45.04 11.81 -1.67
C GLU A 761 -43.72 12.07 -2.40
N LEU A 762 -43.71 12.96 -3.41
CA LEU A 762 -42.48 13.37 -4.10
C LEU A 762 -41.47 14.03 -3.15
N ILE A 763 -41.92 14.94 -2.27
CA ILE A 763 -41.02 15.64 -1.33
C ILE A 763 -40.38 14.64 -0.36
N ALA A 764 -41.15 13.67 0.14
CA ALA A 764 -40.64 12.62 1.01
C ALA A 764 -39.64 11.71 0.27
N GLN A 765 -39.93 11.35 -0.98
CA GLN A 765 -39.05 10.53 -1.83
C GLN A 765 -37.78 11.29 -2.26
N TRP A 766 -37.90 12.58 -2.57
CA TRP A 766 -36.83 13.50 -2.93
C TRP A 766 -35.84 13.65 -1.78
N ASN A 767 -36.35 13.93 -0.57
CA ASN A 767 -35.56 14.02 0.66
C ASN A 767 -34.94 12.67 1.06
N LYS A 768 -35.58 11.53 0.74
CA LYS A 768 -35.04 10.19 1.00
C LYS A 768 -33.87 9.85 0.05
N LYS A 769 -33.95 10.25 -1.22
CA LYS A 769 -32.94 9.92 -2.24
C LYS A 769 -31.70 10.81 -2.14
N HIS A 770 -31.86 12.11 -1.90
CA HIS A 770 -30.75 13.06 -1.89
C HIS A 770 -30.44 13.45 -0.45
N GLY A 771 -29.33 12.93 0.10
CA GLY A 771 -28.92 13.12 1.49
C GLY A 771 -28.60 14.55 1.94
N LEU A 772 -28.85 15.56 1.10
CA LEU A 772 -28.80 16.98 1.40
C LEU A 772 -30.03 17.38 2.22
N GLY A 773 -29.92 17.24 3.54
CA GLY A 773 -31.00 17.57 4.46
C GLY A 773 -31.32 19.07 4.53
N CYS A 774 -32.50 19.41 5.03
CA CYS A 774 -32.97 20.79 5.21
C CYS A 774 -31.99 21.67 6.02
N VAL A 775 -31.31 21.10 7.02
CA VAL A 775 -30.30 21.84 7.83
C VAL A 775 -29.14 22.31 6.95
N THR A 776 -28.65 21.46 6.04
CA THR A 776 -27.60 21.83 5.09
C THR A 776 -28.08 22.95 4.15
N MET A 777 -29.32 22.85 3.66
CA MET A 777 -29.92 23.88 2.80
C MET A 777 -30.14 25.23 3.53
N ILE A 778 -30.46 25.21 4.82
CA ILE A 778 -30.53 26.43 5.64
C ILE A 778 -29.13 27.02 5.85
N LYS A 779 -28.11 26.21 6.13
CA LYS A 779 -26.72 26.69 6.25
C LYS A 779 -26.22 27.38 4.97
N LEU A 780 -26.61 26.87 3.81
CA LEU A 780 -26.30 27.48 2.51
C LEU A 780 -27.08 28.76 2.20
N GLY A 781 -28.06 29.11 3.04
CA GLY A 781 -28.90 30.29 2.84
C GLY A 781 -29.96 30.11 1.75
N VAL A 782 -30.41 28.87 1.49
CA VAL A 782 -31.46 28.56 0.50
C VAL A 782 -32.85 28.47 1.16
N LEU A 783 -32.91 28.04 2.42
CA LEU A 783 -34.13 27.88 3.19
C LEU A 783 -34.05 28.68 4.49
N TYR A 784 -35.21 29.04 5.02
CA TYR A 784 -35.40 29.52 6.39
C TYR A 784 -35.81 28.37 7.32
N GLY A 785 -35.35 28.43 8.57
CA GLY A 785 -35.81 27.57 9.65
C GLY A 785 -36.86 28.26 10.52
N ALA A 786 -37.80 27.47 11.05
CA ALA A 786 -38.86 27.89 11.94
C ALA A 786 -38.98 26.90 13.12
N GLY A 787 -38.49 27.34 14.28
CA GLY A 787 -38.54 26.60 15.54
C GLY A 787 -37.61 25.37 15.61
N ARG A 788 -37.57 24.74 16.79
CA ARG A 788 -36.72 23.58 17.09
C ARG A 788 -36.97 22.36 16.21
N GLY A 789 -38.16 22.24 15.63
CA GLY A 789 -38.57 21.09 14.81
C GLY A 789 -37.72 20.89 13.54
N VAL A 790 -37.00 21.92 13.08
CA VAL A 790 -36.01 21.80 11.99
C VAL A 790 -34.94 20.75 12.28
N LEU A 791 -34.54 20.63 13.54
CA LEU A 791 -33.43 19.79 13.95
C LEU A 791 -33.89 18.39 14.36
N SER A 792 -35.12 18.24 14.89
CA SER A 792 -35.63 16.96 15.40
C SER A 792 -36.62 16.24 14.47
N SER A 793 -37.49 16.96 13.77
CA SER A 793 -38.54 16.36 12.92
C SER A 793 -38.94 17.34 11.80
N PRO A 794 -38.04 17.60 10.84
CA PRO A 794 -38.21 18.68 9.89
C PRO A 794 -39.37 18.41 8.93
N LYS A 795 -40.39 19.28 8.94
CA LYS A 795 -41.51 19.26 7.99
C LYS A 795 -41.54 20.54 7.16
N THR A 796 -41.57 20.39 5.83
CA THR A 796 -41.69 21.52 4.89
C THR A 796 -43.00 22.27 5.14
N GLY A 797 -42.96 23.60 5.11
CA GLY A 797 -44.14 24.45 5.33
C GLY A 797 -44.59 24.55 6.79
N GLN A 798 -43.89 23.87 7.72
CA GLN A 798 -44.14 23.97 9.16
C GLN A 798 -42.87 24.41 9.90
N ASN A 799 -41.79 23.66 9.69
CA ASN A 799 -40.51 23.88 10.35
C ASN A 799 -39.49 24.53 9.44
N TYR A 800 -39.62 24.42 8.13
CA TYR A 800 -38.72 25.13 7.23
C TYR A 800 -39.46 25.55 5.97
N PHE A 801 -39.03 26.68 5.42
CA PHE A 801 -39.63 27.35 4.29
C PHE A 801 -38.53 27.71 3.31
N ALA A 802 -38.84 27.70 2.03
CA ALA A 802 -37.90 28.23 1.07
C ALA A 802 -37.89 29.76 1.13
N ARG A 803 -36.73 30.37 0.89
CA ARG A 803 -36.61 31.83 0.91
C ARG A 803 -37.44 32.46 -0.22
N SER A 804 -37.78 33.73 -0.05
CA SER A 804 -38.44 34.51 -1.10
C SER A 804 -37.52 34.67 -2.31
N VAL A 805 -38.09 34.93 -3.48
CA VAL A 805 -37.31 35.15 -4.71
C VAL A 805 -36.36 36.34 -4.54
N ASP A 806 -36.84 37.44 -3.93
CA ASP A 806 -36.04 38.65 -3.70
C ASP A 806 -34.84 38.38 -2.79
N ASP A 807 -35.04 37.62 -1.71
CA ASP A 807 -33.95 37.23 -0.79
C ASP A 807 -32.91 36.33 -1.47
N LEU A 808 -33.37 35.40 -2.32
CA LEU A 808 -32.48 34.50 -3.06
C LEU A 808 -31.70 35.24 -4.15
N MET A 809 -32.31 36.21 -4.82
CA MET A 809 -31.62 37.10 -5.77
C MET A 809 -30.57 37.96 -5.07
N GLN A 810 -30.91 38.54 -3.91
CA GLN A 810 -29.93 39.28 -3.10
C GLN A 810 -28.79 38.37 -2.64
N TRP A 811 -29.09 37.13 -2.25
CA TRP A 811 -28.08 36.14 -1.87
C TRP A 811 -27.19 35.73 -3.05
N GLU A 812 -27.74 35.58 -4.25
CA GLU A 812 -26.96 35.35 -5.47
C GLU A 812 -25.98 36.47 -5.73
N GLN A 813 -26.41 37.73 -5.67
CA GLN A 813 -25.54 38.88 -5.86
C GLN A 813 -24.39 38.92 -4.83
N GLN A 814 -24.68 38.58 -3.57
CA GLN A 814 -23.66 38.51 -2.51
C GLN A 814 -22.66 37.37 -2.76
N VAL A 815 -23.13 36.16 -3.10
CA VAL A 815 -22.29 35.00 -3.39
C VAL A 815 -21.42 35.25 -4.62
N THR A 816 -22.03 35.71 -5.71
CA THR A 816 -21.35 36.03 -6.97
C THR A 816 -20.34 37.16 -6.79
N GLY A 817 -20.71 38.22 -6.06
CA GLY A 817 -19.80 39.34 -5.76
C GLY A 817 -18.60 38.91 -4.91
N ALA A 818 -18.83 38.09 -3.88
CA ALA A 818 -17.79 37.59 -3.00
C ALA A 818 -16.80 36.65 -3.72
N LEU A 819 -17.29 35.80 -4.64
CA LEU A 819 -16.44 34.91 -5.44
C LEU A 819 -15.71 35.65 -6.57
N GLY A 820 -16.31 36.70 -7.16
CA GLY A 820 -15.80 37.34 -8.37
C GLY A 820 -14.91 38.57 -8.17
N ARG A 821 -15.16 39.43 -7.18
CA ARG A 821 -14.65 40.83 -7.18
C ARG A 821 -13.79 41.24 -5.97
N SER A 822 -13.80 40.50 -4.87
CA SER A 822 -13.10 40.92 -3.63
C SER A 822 -11.90 40.02 -3.33
N VAL A 823 -10.75 40.65 -3.01
CA VAL A 823 -9.48 39.95 -2.68
C VAL A 823 -9.65 38.95 -1.53
N ASP A 824 -10.50 39.26 -0.55
CA ASP A 824 -10.83 38.37 0.58
C ASP A 824 -12.27 37.83 0.53
N GLY A 825 -13.01 38.09 -0.55
CA GLY A 825 -14.45 37.82 -0.63
C GLY A 825 -14.78 36.35 -0.50
N ALA A 826 -14.04 35.48 -1.21
CA ALA A 826 -14.22 34.04 -1.16
C ALA A 826 -13.94 33.48 0.24
N TYR A 827 -12.89 33.97 0.91
CA TYR A 827 -12.58 33.58 2.29
C TYR A 827 -13.68 34.01 3.26
N LYS A 828 -14.15 35.26 3.18
CA LYS A 828 -15.26 35.76 4.01
C LYS A 828 -16.54 34.96 3.78
N LEU A 829 -16.86 34.63 2.53
CA LEU A 829 -18.02 33.80 2.19
C LEU A 829 -17.90 32.40 2.79
N VAL A 830 -16.74 31.75 2.65
CA VAL A 830 -16.48 30.43 3.25
C VAL A 830 -16.56 30.50 4.77
N LEU A 831 -16.03 31.55 5.40
CA LEU A 831 -16.12 31.77 6.83
C LEU A 831 -17.58 31.92 7.29
N THR A 832 -18.38 32.70 6.55
CA THR A 832 -19.80 32.93 6.83
C THR A 832 -20.63 31.67 6.69
N VAL A 833 -20.41 30.86 5.65
CA VAL A 833 -21.24 29.67 5.35
C VAL A 833 -20.76 28.42 6.10
N PHE A 834 -19.45 28.22 6.21
CA PHE A 834 -18.84 26.99 6.71
C PHE A 834 -18.12 27.11 8.06
N GLY A 835 -17.87 28.33 8.53
CA GLY A 835 -17.19 28.60 9.79
C GLY A 835 -15.67 28.42 9.73
N THR A 836 -15.00 28.88 10.80
CA THR A 836 -13.54 29.00 10.88
C THR A 836 -12.81 27.67 10.70
N ALA A 837 -13.35 26.58 11.25
CA ALA A 837 -12.71 25.26 11.19
C ALA A 837 -12.58 24.75 9.74
N ILE A 838 -13.63 24.93 8.93
CA ILE A 838 -13.62 24.53 7.52
C ILE A 838 -12.78 25.50 6.69
N ALA A 839 -12.84 26.81 6.96
CA ALA A 839 -12.03 27.81 6.28
C ALA A 839 -10.51 27.53 6.43
N ASN A 840 -10.05 27.26 7.65
CA ASN A 840 -8.64 26.92 7.92
C ASN A 840 -8.21 25.66 7.18
N ARG A 841 -9.06 24.64 7.17
CA ARG A 841 -8.77 23.40 6.45
C ARG A 841 -8.68 23.59 4.94
N LEU A 842 -9.53 24.44 4.37
CA LEU A 842 -9.48 24.75 2.94
C LEU A 842 -8.16 25.46 2.58
N ILE A 843 -7.65 26.33 3.45
CA ILE A 843 -6.31 26.94 3.33
C ILE A 843 -5.21 25.88 3.40
N GLU A 844 -5.24 24.99 4.40
CA GLU A 844 -4.26 23.90 4.54
C GLU A 844 -4.25 22.97 3.32
N SER A 845 -5.40 22.76 2.68
CA SER A 845 -5.52 21.95 1.47
C SER A 845 -5.16 22.68 0.17
N GLY A 846 -4.80 23.97 0.24
CA GLY A 846 -4.44 24.77 -0.94
C GLY A 846 -5.62 25.20 -1.82
N GLU A 847 -6.86 25.11 -1.33
CA GLU A 847 -8.05 25.55 -2.06
C GLU A 847 -8.22 27.10 -2.03
N MET A 848 -7.57 27.76 -1.07
CA MET A 848 -7.52 29.22 -0.90
C MET A 848 -6.16 29.66 -0.32
N PRO A 849 -5.70 30.90 -0.59
CA PRO A 849 -4.44 31.41 -0.05
C PRO A 849 -4.54 31.71 1.47
N SER A 850 -3.41 31.61 2.17
CA SER A 850 -3.32 31.99 3.59
C SER A 850 -3.35 33.51 3.72
N ILE A 851 -4.44 34.06 4.25
CA ILE A 851 -4.55 35.50 4.47
C ILE A 851 -3.84 35.88 5.78
N SER A 852 -2.85 36.76 5.69
CA SER A 852 -2.26 37.45 6.84
C SER A 852 -3.33 38.35 7.46
N LEU A 853 -3.94 37.94 8.59
CA LEU A 853 -4.88 38.81 9.30
C LEU A 853 -4.20 40.15 9.65
N PRO A 854 -4.83 41.32 9.38
CA PRO A 854 -4.28 42.60 9.78
C PRO A 854 -4.16 42.66 11.31
N ARG A 855 -2.94 42.86 11.79
CA ARG A 855 -2.66 43.25 13.19
C ARG A 855 -3.25 44.65 13.40
N ASN A 856 -4.43 44.74 14.00
CA ASN A 856 -4.88 45.96 14.65
C ASN A 856 -4.43 45.97 16.12
N ALA A 857 -3.95 47.13 16.53
CA ALA A 857 -3.02 47.39 17.62
C ALA A 857 -3.70 47.64 18.99
N PRO A 858 -3.07 48.38 19.94
CA PRO A 858 -2.39 47.86 21.11
C PRO A 858 -3.18 48.10 22.41
N SER A 859 -3.10 47.18 23.37
CA SER A 859 -3.45 47.47 24.76
C SER A 859 -2.21 47.41 25.64
N THR A 860 -1.93 48.57 26.21
CA THR A 860 -0.86 48.95 27.12
C THR A 860 -1.05 48.39 28.53
N SER A 861 0.07 47.97 29.15
CA SER A 861 0.33 47.95 30.61
C SER A 861 -0.52 46.96 31.45
N ARG A 862 -0.04 46.28 32.50
CA ARG A 862 0.98 46.57 33.53
C ARG A 862 1.59 45.28 34.09
N LEU A 863 2.79 45.43 34.66
CA LEU A 863 3.44 44.52 35.60
C LEU A 863 2.61 44.25 36.88
N GLY A 864 2.88 43.10 37.52
CA GLY A 864 2.60 42.77 38.93
C GLY A 864 2.36 41.26 39.09
N SER A 865 3.37 40.44 39.39
CA SER A 865 3.96 40.15 40.72
C SER A 865 3.18 39.09 41.53
N ALA A 866 3.95 38.28 42.27
CA ALA A 866 3.59 37.34 43.35
C ALA A 866 3.14 35.93 42.88
N LEU A 867 3.94 34.87 43.03
CA LEU A 867 4.45 34.17 44.23
C LEU A 867 3.62 32.91 44.55
N GLN A 868 4.37 31.81 44.62
CA GLN A 868 4.27 30.71 45.59
C GLN A 868 3.00 29.83 45.67
N ALA A 869 3.27 28.55 45.40
CA ALA A 869 3.07 27.40 46.29
C ALA A 869 1.65 26.95 46.72
N GLY A 870 1.41 25.65 46.56
CA GLY A 870 0.29 24.93 47.20
C GLY A 870 -0.05 23.64 46.45
N ARG A 871 0.75 22.58 46.56
CA ARG A 871 0.49 21.38 47.38
C ARG A 871 -0.80 20.61 47.04
N ARG A 872 -0.59 19.43 46.44
CA ARG A 872 -1.24 18.10 46.65
C ARG A 872 -2.74 18.04 46.95
N THR A 873 -3.45 17.24 46.14
CA THR A 873 -4.09 15.98 46.60
C THR A 873 -4.36 15.04 45.42
N SER A 874 -4.10 13.75 45.68
CA SER A 874 -4.48 12.59 44.89
C SER A 874 -5.93 12.19 45.14
N THR A 875 -6.62 11.68 44.13
CA THR A 875 -7.51 10.48 44.12
C THR A 875 -8.19 10.47 42.74
N ALA A 876 -7.90 9.55 41.82
CA ALA A 876 -8.24 8.12 41.77
C ALA A 876 -9.40 7.87 40.78
N ILE A 877 -9.25 6.77 40.02
CA ILE A 877 -10.28 5.97 39.31
C ILE A 877 -10.49 6.26 37.80
N ASP A 878 -10.06 5.25 37.02
CA ASP A 878 -10.62 4.65 35.78
C ASP A 878 -10.93 5.55 34.55
N ASP A 879 -10.77 5.13 33.29
CA ASP A 879 -10.62 3.80 32.71
C ASP A 879 -10.03 3.91 31.28
N SER A 880 -9.44 2.80 30.82
CA SER A 880 -9.29 2.33 29.44
C SER A 880 -9.27 3.30 28.24
N ASP A 881 -8.22 3.21 27.40
CA ASP A 881 -8.47 2.98 25.97
C ASP A 881 -7.36 2.17 25.28
N ASN A 882 -7.84 1.12 24.62
CA ASN A 882 -7.18 -0.03 24.04
C ASN A 882 -6.82 0.27 22.57
N GLU A 883 -5.54 0.42 22.21
CA GLU A 883 -5.11 0.28 20.80
C GLU A 883 -4.67 -1.17 20.53
N GLY A 884 -5.67 -2.07 20.54
CA GLY A 884 -5.55 -3.46 20.12
C GLY A 884 -5.86 -3.59 18.63
N GLY A 885 -4.84 -3.56 17.78
CA GLY A 885 -4.94 -4.03 16.40
C GLY A 885 -5.08 -5.56 16.37
N HIS A 886 -6.31 -6.06 16.26
CA HIS A 886 -6.59 -7.50 16.11
C HIS A 886 -6.10 -8.03 14.75
N PRO A 887 -5.28 -9.11 14.71
CA PRO A 887 -5.10 -9.93 13.52
C PRO A 887 -6.32 -10.86 13.31
N PRO A 888 -6.53 -11.41 12.09
CA PRO A 888 -7.74 -12.16 11.77
C PRO A 888 -7.86 -13.43 12.62
N GLN A 889 -9.04 -13.62 13.22
CA GLN A 889 -9.40 -14.79 14.01
C GLN A 889 -9.23 -16.08 13.20
N ARG A 890 -8.33 -16.96 13.65
CA ARG A 890 -8.34 -18.38 13.31
C ARG A 890 -9.50 -19.04 14.02
N ARG A 891 -10.52 -19.48 13.28
CA ARG A 891 -11.50 -20.44 13.77
C ARG A 891 -10.80 -21.77 14.05
N ARG A 892 -10.92 -22.25 15.30
CA ARG A 892 -10.65 -23.63 15.68
C ARG A 892 -11.68 -24.53 15.01
N TYR A 893 -11.23 -25.42 14.13
CA TYR A 893 -11.81 -26.73 13.84
C TYR A 893 -10.67 -27.68 13.45
#